data_AF-A0A8J3I432-F1
#
_entry.id   AF-A0A8J3I432-F1
#
_cell.length_a   1.000
_cell.length_b   1.000
_cell.length_c   1.000
_cell.angle_alpha   90.00
_cell.angle_beta   90.00
_cell.angle_gamma   90.00
#
_symmetry.space_group_name_H-M   'P 1'
#
loop_
_entity.id
_entity.type
_entity.pdbx_description
1 polymer ?
#
loop_
_entity_poly.entity_id
_entity_poly.type
_entity_poly.pdbx_seq_one_letter_code
_entity_poly.pdbx_strand_id
1 'polypeptide(L)'
;MTTDSNVSVPAHQHDEMLFGWDPTPGIVSIWATRTGKALIWQRQDEQVICTQASFRSWLFARTLEDLPMLHSQPPTTLSWDMDHSPISYRILDGSVGSFQYLLSARDGRILERMLLAGASQRLGRQVTSLGSLWEDYYRVGSVEQYLMQTGRVFFRGMAYDDLHRLQFDLETTSLDPSQGRIFLVAIRDNRGHEQILEAATPQEEPTLITELCTLIRHLDPDVIENHNLFGFDLPFLEARAQALHVPLLLGRDGAPLPLESFEEAGPHRRKRKRYSIAGRELIDTLDAVFRYDFVARSLPSYRLKEVARYFGIAAPERVYLEGSKIYETYQHHPDLVRRYALDDVREVDGLSRRLMGAAFALAAMAPRRYERVASAGPAMGILEPMLVRAYLRAEAALPPYTSGQEERYGQHQGGASYLLAEGVAEHVVKADVASLYPSLIRAFRIGPKCDRLGAFLHFMDRLTELRLAHKRAAREAPSGSMEANQHDGTQAAMKTVINAAYGYLGATSMALFADLEAANEITKRGRALLDGILGILRERGMVPIEADTDGVYFAVPREWGEAQERTLVNEVAATLPDGVKLEYEARYAAMLSYAIKNYALLTYSGDMIVRGAAMRSSRSELCGITFQSHCLA
;
A
#
# COMPACT_ATOMS: atom_id res chain seq x y z
N MET A 1 12.49 -16.67 -41.88
CA MET A 1 11.76 -17.62 -41.02
C MET A 1 11.94 -17.17 -39.59
N THR A 2 11.09 -16.24 -39.16
CA THR A 2 11.03 -15.69 -37.79
C THR A 2 9.90 -16.43 -37.09
N THR A 3 10.23 -17.29 -36.14
CA THR A 3 9.25 -17.98 -35.32
C THR A 3 8.77 -17.04 -34.22
N ASP A 4 7.62 -16.42 -34.44
CA ASP A 4 6.80 -15.83 -33.37
C ASP A 4 6.32 -16.97 -32.45
N SER A 5 7.09 -17.27 -31.41
CA SER A 5 6.63 -18.10 -30.30
C SER A 5 5.87 -17.22 -29.30
N ASN A 6 4.68 -16.77 -29.71
CA ASN A 6 3.72 -16.17 -28.79
C ASN A 6 3.11 -17.32 -27.98
N VAL A 7 3.77 -17.70 -26.89
CA VAL A 7 3.25 -18.72 -25.97
C VAL A 7 2.02 -18.12 -25.28
N SER A 8 0.83 -18.44 -25.79
CA SER A 8 -0.43 -18.08 -25.15
C SER A 8 -0.55 -18.86 -23.85
N VAL A 9 -0.39 -18.16 -22.73
CA VAL A 9 -0.67 -18.70 -21.39
C VAL A 9 -2.18 -19.08 -21.33
N PRO A 10 -2.57 -20.25 -20.80
CA PRO A 10 -3.98 -20.62 -20.65
C PRO A 10 -4.72 -19.71 -19.64
N ALA A 11 -6.02 -19.44 -19.87
CA ALA A 11 -6.88 -18.59 -19.01
C ALA A 11 -6.77 -18.87 -17.49
N HIS A 12 -6.55 -20.12 -17.08
CA HIS A 12 -6.37 -20.49 -15.67
C HIS A 12 -5.02 -20.05 -15.08
N GLN A 13 -3.94 -20.07 -15.87
CA GLN A 13 -2.60 -19.60 -15.44
C GLN A 13 -2.53 -18.07 -15.33
N HIS A 14 -3.41 -17.35 -16.01
CA HIS A 14 -3.45 -15.89 -16.00
C HIS A 14 -3.82 -15.31 -14.62
N ASP A 15 -4.76 -15.92 -13.90
CA ASP A 15 -5.17 -15.44 -12.58
C ASP A 15 -4.22 -15.93 -11.46
N GLU A 16 -3.50 -17.04 -11.68
CA GLU A 16 -2.49 -17.56 -10.75
C GLU A 16 -1.35 -16.56 -10.49
N MET A 17 -0.92 -15.80 -11.51
CA MET A 17 0.13 -14.80 -11.32
C MET A 17 -0.33 -13.64 -10.41
N LEU A 18 -1.63 -13.32 -10.46
CA LEU A 18 -2.22 -12.20 -9.72
C LEU A 18 -2.61 -12.60 -8.29
N PHE A 19 -3.25 -13.76 -8.12
CA PHE A 19 -3.79 -14.22 -6.84
C PHE A 19 -2.98 -15.33 -6.18
N GLY A 20 -1.99 -15.89 -6.87
CA GLY A 20 -1.30 -17.10 -6.44
C GLY A 20 -2.04 -18.38 -6.85
N TRP A 21 -1.33 -19.51 -6.81
CA TRP A 21 -1.79 -20.83 -7.30
C TRP A 21 -2.16 -21.82 -6.19
N ASP A 22 -1.99 -21.46 -4.92
CA ASP A 22 -2.45 -22.29 -3.81
C ASP A 22 -3.86 -21.84 -3.38
N PRO A 23 -4.86 -22.75 -3.35
CA PRO A 23 -6.24 -22.40 -3.07
C PRO A 23 -6.54 -22.25 -1.57
N THR A 24 -5.56 -22.43 -0.68
CA THR A 24 -5.75 -22.40 0.79
C THR A 24 -6.46 -21.12 1.22
N PRO A 25 -7.69 -21.21 1.77
CA PRO A 25 -8.45 -20.05 2.22
C PRO A 25 -8.10 -19.68 3.66
N GLY A 26 -8.59 -18.52 4.09
CA GLY A 26 -8.66 -18.18 5.51
C GLY A 26 -7.33 -17.86 6.17
N ILE A 27 -6.22 -17.72 5.43
CA ILE A 27 -4.91 -17.41 6.03
C ILE A 27 -4.96 -15.99 6.62
N VAL A 28 -4.80 -15.92 7.94
CA VAL A 28 -4.86 -14.67 8.71
C VAL A 28 -3.50 -14.22 9.24
N SER A 29 -2.55 -15.14 9.40
CA SER A 29 -1.17 -14.81 9.78
C SER A 29 -0.20 -15.88 9.29
N ILE A 30 1.02 -15.47 8.94
CA ILE A 30 2.14 -16.37 8.62
C ILE A 30 3.39 -15.92 9.36
N TRP A 31 4.05 -16.87 10.02
CA TRP A 31 5.36 -16.68 10.64
C TRP A 31 6.38 -17.63 10.01
N ALA A 32 7.21 -17.12 9.12
CA ALA A 32 8.26 -17.89 8.45
C ALA A 32 9.65 -17.49 8.91
N THR A 33 10.54 -18.47 9.06
CA THR A 33 11.91 -18.27 9.54
C THR A 33 12.94 -18.58 8.45
N ARG A 34 14.17 -18.09 8.64
CA ARG A 34 15.31 -18.38 7.75
C ARG A 34 15.71 -19.86 7.75
N THR A 35 15.18 -20.69 8.66
CA THR A 35 15.44 -22.13 8.68
C THR A 35 14.49 -22.93 7.79
N GLY A 36 13.73 -22.25 6.93
CA GLY A 36 12.78 -22.92 6.03
C GLY A 36 11.55 -23.49 6.74
N LYS A 37 11.15 -22.93 7.90
CA LYS A 37 9.92 -23.33 8.61
C LYS A 37 8.92 -22.18 8.56
N ALA A 38 7.64 -22.51 8.38
CA ALA A 38 6.54 -21.56 8.44
C ALA A 38 5.42 -22.09 9.34
N LEU A 39 4.88 -21.22 10.19
CA LEU A 39 3.61 -21.42 10.88
C LEU A 39 2.55 -20.61 10.14
N ILE A 40 1.42 -21.25 9.85
CA ILE A 40 0.30 -20.67 9.10
C ILE A 40 -0.93 -20.76 9.98
N TRP A 41 -1.49 -19.60 10.33
CA TRP A 41 -2.75 -19.51 11.05
C TRP A 41 -3.87 -19.26 10.07
N GLN A 42 -4.90 -20.10 10.15
CA GLN A 42 -6.08 -20.05 9.29
C GLN A 42 -7.32 -19.91 10.15
N ARG A 43 -8.15 -18.91 9.85
CA ARG A 43 -9.48 -18.79 10.44
C ARG A 43 -10.45 -19.69 9.66
N GLN A 44 -11.14 -20.55 10.40
CA GLN A 44 -12.27 -21.35 9.94
C GLN A 44 -13.42 -21.05 10.89
N ASP A 45 -14.34 -20.22 10.43
CA ASP A 45 -15.43 -19.66 11.25
C ASP A 45 -14.87 -18.93 12.50
N GLU A 46 -15.25 -19.38 13.69
CA GLU A 46 -14.85 -18.80 14.97
C GLU A 46 -13.49 -19.29 15.46
N GLN A 47 -12.90 -20.32 14.83
CA GLN A 47 -11.66 -20.94 15.30
C GLN A 47 -10.47 -20.61 14.41
N VAL A 48 -9.29 -20.56 15.03
CA VAL A 48 -8.02 -20.47 14.30
C VAL A 48 -7.22 -21.74 14.45
N ILE A 49 -6.84 -22.31 13.31
CA ILE A 49 -6.01 -23.50 13.22
C ILE A 49 -4.59 -23.08 12.83
N CYS A 50 -3.59 -23.53 13.57
CA CYS A 50 -2.19 -23.35 13.23
C CYS A 50 -1.64 -24.62 12.58
N THR A 51 -1.10 -24.49 11.38
CA THR A 51 -0.38 -25.58 10.69
C THR A 51 1.08 -25.21 10.51
N GLN A 52 1.95 -26.21 10.48
CA GLN A 52 3.37 -26.01 10.18
C GLN A 52 3.67 -26.51 8.77
N ALA A 53 4.38 -25.69 7.99
CA ALA A 53 4.93 -26.07 6.70
C ALA A 53 6.45 -25.91 6.70
N SER A 54 7.10 -26.60 5.77
CA SER A 54 8.50 -26.37 5.43
C SER A 54 8.59 -25.76 4.03
N PHE A 55 9.58 -24.92 3.81
CA PHE A 55 9.88 -24.33 2.50
C PHE A 55 11.40 -24.20 2.37
N ARG A 56 11.90 -24.00 1.16
CA ARG A 56 13.34 -23.80 0.97
C ARG A 56 13.58 -22.30 0.87
N SER A 57 14.50 -21.78 1.67
CA SER A 57 14.94 -20.40 1.49
C SER A 57 15.55 -20.23 0.11
N TRP A 58 15.29 -19.10 -0.54
CA TRP A 58 15.76 -18.84 -1.89
C TRP A 58 16.20 -17.39 -2.08
N LEU A 59 17.08 -17.18 -3.06
CA LEU A 59 17.45 -15.86 -3.56
C LEU A 59 17.95 -15.99 -5.00
N PHE A 60 17.86 -14.90 -5.76
CA PHE A 60 18.44 -14.85 -7.10
C PHE A 60 19.84 -14.23 -7.02
N ALA A 61 20.78 -14.78 -7.79
CA ALA A 61 22.17 -14.36 -7.84
C ALA A 61 22.61 -14.14 -9.30
N ARG A 62 23.52 -13.18 -9.51
CA ARG A 62 24.17 -12.95 -10.81
C ARG A 62 25.43 -13.80 -11.01
N THR A 63 26.03 -14.24 -9.92
CA THR A 63 27.28 -15.00 -9.91
C THR A 63 27.22 -16.14 -8.91
N LEU A 64 28.03 -17.18 -9.15
CA LEU A 64 28.28 -18.28 -8.22
C LEU A 64 29.66 -18.19 -7.56
N GLU A 65 30.45 -17.14 -7.86
CA GLU A 65 31.84 -17.00 -7.37
C GLU A 65 31.94 -17.04 -5.84
N ASP A 66 30.91 -16.58 -5.13
CA ASP A 66 30.86 -16.60 -3.66
C ASP A 66 30.52 -17.98 -3.08
N LEU A 67 30.25 -18.98 -3.93
CA LEU A 67 29.93 -20.37 -3.58
C LEU A 67 30.78 -21.35 -4.39
N PRO A 68 32.12 -21.35 -4.23
CA PRO A 68 33.02 -22.16 -5.06
C PRO A 68 32.76 -23.68 -4.96
N MET A 69 32.15 -24.15 -3.87
CA MET A 69 31.74 -25.56 -3.72
C MET A 69 30.62 -25.97 -4.69
N LEU A 70 29.88 -25.03 -5.27
CA LEU A 70 28.85 -25.31 -6.27
C LEU A 70 29.42 -25.40 -7.70
N HIS A 71 30.64 -24.91 -7.95
CA HIS A 71 31.25 -24.99 -9.29
C HIS A 71 31.48 -26.44 -9.76
N SER A 72 31.67 -27.37 -8.83
CA SER A 72 31.83 -28.80 -9.12
C SER A 72 30.51 -29.58 -9.09
N GLN A 73 29.38 -28.93 -8.75
CA GLN A 73 28.07 -29.55 -8.67
C GLN A 73 27.23 -29.18 -9.90
N PRO A 74 26.57 -30.15 -10.57
CA PRO A 74 25.68 -29.84 -11.67
C PRO A 74 24.45 -29.05 -11.17
N PRO A 75 23.88 -28.15 -12.00
CA PRO A 75 22.63 -27.47 -11.66
C PRO A 75 21.50 -28.49 -11.46
N THR A 76 20.61 -28.20 -10.53
CA THR A 76 19.47 -29.08 -10.21
C THR A 76 18.29 -28.82 -11.15
N THR A 77 17.57 -29.89 -11.53
CA THR A 77 16.32 -29.82 -12.30
C THR A 77 15.08 -30.20 -11.48
N LEU A 78 15.26 -30.58 -10.21
CA LEU A 78 14.20 -31.06 -9.32
C LEU A 78 13.41 -29.89 -8.75
N SER A 79 12.08 -30.07 -8.62
CA SER A 79 11.19 -29.12 -7.97
C SER A 79 11.55 -28.87 -6.50
N TRP A 80 11.04 -27.78 -5.91
CA TRP A 80 11.32 -27.37 -4.54
C TRP A 80 11.16 -28.49 -3.48
N ASP A 81 10.18 -29.37 -3.68
CA ASP A 81 9.82 -30.43 -2.73
C ASP A 81 10.67 -31.70 -2.89
N MET A 82 11.23 -31.91 -4.09
CA MET A 82 11.99 -33.12 -4.44
C MET A 82 13.49 -32.98 -4.20
N ASP A 83 13.98 -31.76 -4.00
CA ASP A 83 15.39 -31.52 -3.75
C ASP A 83 15.77 -31.67 -2.27
N HIS A 84 16.54 -32.72 -1.98
CA HIS A 84 17.04 -33.01 -0.64
C HIS A 84 18.40 -32.40 -0.31
N SER A 85 19.03 -31.72 -1.27
CA SER A 85 20.35 -31.11 -1.11
C SER A 85 20.30 -29.99 -0.05
N PRO A 86 21.33 -29.84 0.80
CA PRO A 86 21.39 -28.74 1.78
C PRO A 86 21.34 -27.36 1.11
N ILE A 87 22.07 -27.23 0.00
CA ILE A 87 22.12 -26.06 -0.89
C ILE A 87 22.06 -26.60 -2.32
N SER A 88 21.35 -25.92 -3.18
CA SER A 88 21.24 -26.20 -4.60
C SER A 88 21.12 -24.90 -5.40
N TYR A 89 21.33 -25.02 -6.70
CA TYR A 89 21.08 -23.93 -7.61
C TYR A 89 20.43 -24.43 -8.90
N ARG A 90 19.73 -23.52 -9.57
CA ARG A 90 19.29 -23.67 -10.97
C ARG A 90 19.86 -22.54 -11.80
N ILE A 91 20.18 -22.83 -13.06
CA ILE A 91 20.51 -21.81 -14.05
C ILE A 91 19.22 -21.49 -14.79
N LEU A 92 18.83 -20.23 -14.73
CA LEU A 92 17.60 -19.71 -15.31
C LEU A 92 17.90 -19.03 -16.64
N ASP A 93 16.96 -19.09 -17.57
CA ASP A 93 17.11 -18.42 -18.86
C ASP A 93 17.10 -16.88 -18.67
N GLY A 94 18.13 -16.22 -19.18
CA GLY A 94 18.57 -14.90 -18.74
C GLY A 94 19.35 -14.13 -19.79
N SER A 95 19.11 -12.82 -19.91
CA SER A 95 20.03 -11.94 -20.63
C SER A 95 21.33 -11.76 -19.83
N VAL A 96 22.40 -11.33 -20.50
CA VAL A 96 23.67 -11.02 -19.83
C VAL A 96 23.46 -10.06 -18.66
N GLY A 97 24.04 -10.39 -17.52
CA GLY A 97 23.94 -9.58 -16.29
C GLY A 97 22.68 -9.83 -15.47
N SER A 98 21.71 -10.60 -15.95
CA SER A 98 20.52 -11.00 -15.17
C SER A 98 20.90 -11.79 -13.91
N PHE A 99 19.98 -11.84 -12.94
CA PHE A 99 20.12 -12.76 -11.82
C PHE A 99 19.76 -14.19 -12.28
N GLN A 100 20.69 -14.80 -13.00
CA GLN A 100 20.51 -16.07 -13.70
C GLN A 100 20.62 -17.30 -12.82
N TYR A 101 21.05 -17.17 -11.56
CA TYR A 101 21.16 -18.30 -10.64
C TYR A 101 20.09 -18.22 -9.57
N LEU A 102 19.21 -19.21 -9.51
CA LEU A 102 18.29 -19.36 -8.39
C LEU A 102 18.93 -20.25 -7.35
N LEU A 103 19.41 -19.64 -6.27
CA LEU A 103 20.00 -20.34 -5.13
C LEU A 103 18.90 -20.75 -4.18
N SER A 104 18.98 -21.98 -3.66
CA SER A 104 18.02 -22.51 -2.71
C SER A 104 18.71 -23.31 -1.59
N ALA A 105 18.20 -23.19 -0.36
CA ALA A 105 18.73 -23.92 0.79
C ALA A 105 17.64 -24.34 1.77
N ARG A 106 17.85 -25.48 2.44
CA ARG A 106 17.01 -25.91 3.57
C ARG A 106 17.13 -24.97 4.77
N ASP A 107 18.33 -24.45 5.02
CA ASP A 107 18.59 -23.42 6.02
C ASP A 107 19.25 -22.20 5.36
N GLY A 108 18.46 -21.15 5.16
CA GLY A 108 18.91 -19.89 4.57
C GLY A 108 20.00 -19.19 5.38
N ARG A 109 20.16 -19.48 6.67
CA ARG A 109 21.27 -18.94 7.49
C ARG A 109 22.61 -19.56 7.10
N ILE A 110 22.59 -20.81 6.65
CA ILE A 110 23.80 -21.47 6.14
C ILE A 110 24.18 -20.81 4.81
N LEU A 111 23.21 -20.70 3.89
CA LEU A 111 23.43 -20.06 2.58
C LEU A 111 23.95 -18.63 2.73
N GLU A 112 23.30 -17.80 3.56
CA GLU A 112 23.70 -16.41 3.80
C GLU A 112 25.13 -16.32 4.37
N ARG A 113 25.49 -17.17 5.35
CA ARG A 113 26.86 -17.19 5.89
C ARG A 113 27.90 -17.56 4.84
N MET A 114 27.60 -18.54 3.99
CA MET A 114 28.51 -18.97 2.93
C MET A 114 28.69 -17.86 1.89
N LEU A 115 27.61 -17.22 1.47
CA LEU A 115 27.65 -16.08 0.54
C LEU A 115 28.45 -14.91 1.11
N LEU A 116 28.23 -14.54 2.38
CA LEU A 116 28.99 -13.46 3.02
C LEU A 116 30.48 -13.78 3.14
N ALA A 117 30.82 -15.04 3.44
CA ALA A 117 32.21 -15.48 3.51
C ALA A 117 32.87 -15.44 2.12
N GLY A 118 32.21 -15.99 1.10
CA GLY A 118 32.69 -15.97 -0.28
C GLY A 118 32.85 -14.56 -0.83
N ALA A 119 31.84 -13.70 -0.63
CA ALA A 119 31.89 -12.30 -1.03
C ALA A 119 33.01 -11.54 -0.32
N SER A 120 33.24 -11.83 0.97
CA SER A 120 34.34 -11.21 1.71
C SER A 120 35.70 -11.58 1.13
N GLN A 121 35.86 -12.84 0.72
CA GLN A 121 37.08 -13.32 0.08
C GLN A 121 37.25 -12.69 -1.31
N ARG A 122 36.21 -12.71 -2.14
CA ARG A 122 36.23 -12.16 -3.51
C ARG A 122 36.53 -10.65 -3.51
N LEU A 123 35.90 -9.88 -2.62
CA LEU A 123 36.05 -8.43 -2.56
C LEU A 123 37.25 -7.97 -1.72
N GLY A 124 37.96 -8.88 -1.05
CA GLY A 124 39.10 -8.55 -0.20
C GLY A 124 38.76 -7.68 1.03
N ARG A 125 37.48 -7.64 1.43
CA ARG A 125 36.99 -6.86 2.58
C ARG A 125 35.89 -7.60 3.32
N GLN A 126 35.72 -7.36 4.61
CA GLN A 126 34.64 -7.98 5.37
C GLN A 126 33.26 -7.48 4.88
N VAL A 127 32.40 -8.42 4.50
CA VAL A 127 30.99 -8.18 4.17
C VAL A 127 30.11 -8.79 5.25
N THR A 128 29.28 -7.95 5.89
CA THR A 128 28.43 -8.37 7.02
C THR A 128 26.95 -8.46 6.68
N SER A 129 26.55 -7.99 5.50
CA SER A 129 25.15 -7.98 5.06
C SER A 129 25.03 -8.13 3.55
N LEU A 130 24.14 -9.04 3.12
CA LEU A 130 23.77 -9.21 1.71
C LEU A 130 23.12 -7.95 1.15
N GLY A 131 22.54 -7.08 1.99
CA GLY A 131 22.02 -5.79 1.54
C GLY A 131 23.09 -4.87 0.94
N SER A 132 24.37 -5.06 1.29
CA SER A 132 25.48 -4.33 0.65
C SER A 132 25.92 -4.93 -0.69
N LEU A 133 25.35 -6.08 -1.07
CA LEU A 133 25.61 -6.81 -2.30
C LEU A 133 24.35 -6.86 -3.17
N TRP A 134 23.51 -5.82 -3.11
CA TRP A 134 22.25 -5.75 -3.85
C TRP A 134 22.45 -5.86 -5.37
N GLU A 135 23.62 -5.47 -5.88
CA GLU A 135 23.97 -5.65 -7.29
C GLU A 135 24.21 -7.11 -7.66
N ASP A 136 24.63 -7.97 -6.72
CA ASP A 136 24.96 -9.39 -6.95
C ASP A 136 23.78 -10.31 -6.59
N TYR A 137 22.97 -9.92 -5.60
CA TYR A 137 21.91 -10.74 -5.02
C TYR A 137 20.57 -10.00 -4.88
N TYR A 138 19.50 -10.62 -5.35
CA TYR A 138 18.13 -10.22 -5.06
C TYR A 138 17.52 -11.17 -4.02
N ARG A 139 16.98 -10.61 -2.93
CA ARG A 139 16.32 -11.38 -1.88
C ARG A 139 15.13 -10.64 -1.27
N VAL A 140 14.20 -11.41 -0.72
CA VAL A 140 13.07 -10.93 0.09
C VAL A 140 13.07 -11.59 1.47
N GLY A 141 12.22 -11.13 2.38
CA GLY A 141 12.07 -11.69 3.73
C GLY A 141 11.52 -13.12 3.71
N SER A 142 11.65 -13.84 4.83
CA SER A 142 11.25 -15.26 4.90
C SER A 142 9.76 -15.50 4.64
N VAL A 143 8.90 -14.57 5.03
CA VAL A 143 7.45 -14.67 4.75
C VAL A 143 7.17 -14.44 3.27
N GLU A 144 7.77 -13.44 2.64
CA GLU A 144 7.66 -13.26 1.20
C GLU A 144 8.22 -14.45 0.43
N GLN A 145 9.37 -15.01 0.86
CA GLN A 145 9.93 -16.22 0.24
C GLN A 145 8.92 -17.38 0.29
N TYR A 146 8.29 -17.59 1.44
CA TYR A 146 7.25 -18.61 1.61
C TYR A 146 6.03 -18.35 0.71
N LEU A 147 5.48 -17.13 0.72
CA LEU A 147 4.29 -16.77 -0.07
C LEU A 147 4.54 -16.87 -1.57
N MET A 148 5.69 -16.36 -2.04
CA MET A 148 6.07 -16.41 -3.45
C MET A 148 6.34 -17.84 -3.92
N GLN A 149 6.99 -18.68 -3.09
CA GLN A 149 7.29 -20.07 -3.45
C GLN A 149 6.02 -20.93 -3.46
N THR A 150 5.15 -20.78 -2.46
CA THR A 150 3.95 -21.62 -2.33
C THR A 150 2.79 -21.13 -3.16
N GLY A 151 2.75 -19.84 -3.54
CA GLY A 151 1.59 -19.25 -4.19
C GLY A 151 0.42 -18.98 -3.24
N ARG A 152 0.63 -19.12 -1.92
CA ARG A 152 -0.35 -18.74 -0.90
C ARG A 152 -0.43 -17.22 -0.78
N VAL A 153 -1.61 -16.74 -0.37
CA VAL A 153 -1.91 -15.33 -0.12
C VAL A 153 -2.77 -15.21 1.14
N PHE A 154 -2.81 -14.02 1.72
CA PHE A 154 -3.67 -13.76 2.87
C PHE A 154 -5.14 -13.65 2.43
N PHE A 155 -6.06 -13.96 3.34
CA PHE A 155 -7.49 -13.63 3.23
C PHE A 155 -8.23 -14.17 2.00
N ARG A 156 -7.68 -15.19 1.32
CA ARG A 156 -8.37 -15.84 0.21
C ARG A 156 -9.73 -16.38 0.70
N GLY A 157 -10.79 -16.00 -0.01
CA GLY A 157 -12.16 -16.40 0.30
C GLY A 157 -12.77 -15.70 1.52
N MET A 158 -12.14 -14.64 2.04
CA MET A 158 -12.66 -13.87 3.18
C MET A 158 -13.21 -12.51 2.74
N ALA A 159 -14.23 -12.03 3.44
CA ALA A 159 -14.61 -10.63 3.51
C ALA A 159 -13.84 -9.91 4.63
N TYR A 160 -13.84 -8.58 4.59
CA TYR A 160 -13.08 -7.78 5.56
C TYR A 160 -13.56 -7.97 7.01
N ASP A 161 -14.88 -8.12 7.20
CA ASP A 161 -15.46 -8.35 8.52
C ASP A 161 -15.32 -9.80 9.02
N ASP A 162 -14.87 -10.75 8.18
CA ASP A 162 -14.52 -12.11 8.63
C ASP A 162 -13.24 -12.10 9.48
N LEU A 163 -12.40 -11.08 9.34
CA LEU A 163 -11.27 -10.87 10.24
C LEU A 163 -11.79 -10.49 11.62
N HIS A 164 -11.32 -11.19 12.65
CA HIS A 164 -11.50 -10.74 14.01
C HIS A 164 -10.49 -9.62 14.29
N ARG A 165 -10.96 -8.39 14.36
CA ARG A 165 -10.16 -7.19 14.58
C ARG A 165 -10.39 -6.68 15.99
N LEU A 166 -9.31 -6.42 16.71
CA LEU A 166 -9.33 -5.87 18.06
C LEU A 166 -8.60 -4.54 18.09
N GLN A 167 -9.22 -3.55 18.72
CA GLN A 167 -8.65 -2.26 19.03
C GLN A 167 -8.36 -2.18 20.53
N PHE A 168 -7.20 -1.63 20.89
CA PHE A 168 -6.95 -1.20 22.26
C PHE A 168 -6.27 0.17 22.28
N ASP A 169 -6.58 0.97 23.28
CA ASP A 169 -6.01 2.30 23.50
C ASP A 169 -5.55 2.47 24.95
N LEU A 170 -4.41 3.12 25.15
CA LEU A 170 -3.80 3.31 26.47
C LEU A 170 -4.02 4.73 27.00
N GLU A 171 -4.49 4.82 28.24
CA GLU A 171 -4.44 6.07 29.00
C GLU A 171 -3.27 6.05 29.99
N THR A 172 -2.45 7.09 29.92
CA THR A 172 -1.19 7.17 30.65
C THR A 172 -1.08 8.45 31.46
N THR A 173 -0.33 8.41 32.56
CA THR A 173 -0.11 9.60 33.40
C THR A 173 0.89 10.60 32.80
N SER A 174 1.58 10.21 31.73
CA SER A 174 2.55 11.01 30.98
C SER A 174 2.75 10.39 29.59
N LEU A 175 3.25 11.18 28.63
CA LEU A 175 3.62 10.69 27.29
C LEU A 175 4.96 9.93 27.27
N ASP A 176 5.74 10.00 28.34
CA ASP A 176 7.03 9.31 28.48
C ASP A 176 6.89 8.10 29.41
N PRO A 177 7.16 6.85 28.94
CA PRO A 177 7.04 5.66 29.76
C PRO A 177 8.05 5.57 30.92
N SER A 178 9.10 6.40 30.92
CA SER A 178 10.04 6.49 32.05
C SER A 178 9.51 7.33 33.21
N GLN A 179 8.59 8.26 32.94
CA GLN A 179 8.00 9.17 33.93
C GLN A 179 6.54 8.81 34.25
N GLY A 180 5.85 8.17 33.31
CA GLY A 180 4.45 7.81 33.41
C GLY A 180 4.21 6.32 33.65
N ARG A 181 2.94 5.99 33.89
CA ARG A 181 2.41 4.63 33.96
C ARG A 181 1.12 4.52 33.15
N ILE A 182 0.77 3.30 32.78
CA ILE A 182 -0.56 2.96 32.26
C ILE A 182 -1.51 2.87 33.47
N PHE A 183 -2.65 3.55 33.39
CA PHE A 183 -3.68 3.47 34.44
C PHE A 183 -5.02 2.98 33.92
N LEU A 184 -5.25 3.01 32.61
CA LEU A 184 -6.46 2.50 31.99
C LEU A 184 -6.14 1.98 30.57
N VAL A 185 -6.81 0.91 30.17
CA VAL A 185 -6.81 0.38 28.79
C VAL A 185 -8.25 0.18 28.36
N ALA A 186 -8.63 0.78 27.23
CA ALA A 186 -9.88 0.47 26.57
C ALA A 186 -9.65 -0.60 25.50
N ILE A 187 -10.56 -1.57 25.41
CA ILE A 187 -10.52 -2.66 24.44
C ILE A 187 -11.88 -2.75 23.75
N ARG A 188 -11.85 -2.92 22.42
CA ARG A 188 -13.02 -3.23 21.60
C ARG A 188 -12.65 -4.26 20.53
N ASP A 189 -13.61 -5.07 20.11
CA ASP A 189 -13.48 -5.84 18.87
C ASP A 189 -14.65 -5.59 17.90
N ASN A 190 -14.49 -6.08 16.67
CA ASN A 190 -15.54 -6.00 15.65
C ASN A 190 -16.67 -7.02 15.83
N ARG A 191 -16.67 -7.81 16.93
CA ARG A 191 -17.67 -8.83 17.28
C ARG A 191 -18.56 -8.39 18.45
N GLY A 192 -18.38 -7.16 18.94
CA GLY A 192 -19.24 -6.53 19.94
C GLY A 192 -18.69 -6.59 21.37
N HIS A 193 -17.45 -7.06 21.57
CA HIS A 193 -16.79 -6.96 22.86
C HIS A 193 -16.35 -5.51 23.12
N GLU A 194 -16.60 -5.01 24.32
CA GLU A 194 -16.01 -3.79 24.87
C GLU A 194 -15.67 -4.01 26.34
N GLN A 195 -14.46 -3.63 26.73
CA GLN A 195 -14.01 -3.78 28.11
C GLN A 195 -13.00 -2.67 28.47
N ILE A 196 -13.02 -2.28 29.73
CA ILE A 196 -12.00 -1.41 30.34
C ILE A 196 -11.20 -2.23 31.35
N LEU A 197 -9.87 -2.09 31.33
CA LEU A 197 -8.97 -2.56 32.38
C LEU A 197 -8.37 -1.33 33.09
N GLU A 198 -8.28 -1.35 34.41
CA GLU A 198 -7.82 -0.20 35.20
C GLU A 198 -6.76 -0.60 36.23
N ALA A 199 -5.83 0.30 36.46
CA ALA A 199 -4.86 0.25 37.55
C ALA A 199 -4.98 1.56 38.32
N ALA A 200 -5.80 1.57 39.37
CA ALA A 200 -5.97 2.74 40.22
C ALA A 200 -4.66 3.13 40.91
N THR A 201 -3.87 2.13 41.31
CA THR A 201 -2.57 2.34 41.96
C THR A 201 -1.40 1.89 41.07
N PRO A 202 -0.18 2.44 41.24
CA PRO A 202 1.00 1.96 40.51
C PRO A 202 1.29 0.47 40.67
N GLN A 203 0.92 -0.11 41.82
CA GLN A 203 1.13 -1.54 42.13
C GLN A 203 0.24 -2.46 41.27
N GLU A 204 -0.85 -1.95 40.70
CA GLU A 204 -1.79 -2.70 39.85
C GLU A 204 -1.39 -2.70 38.37
N GLU A 205 -0.49 -1.81 37.93
CA GLU A 205 -0.06 -1.71 36.52
C GLU A 205 0.48 -3.05 35.96
N PRO A 206 1.31 -3.84 36.68
CA PRO A 206 1.75 -5.15 36.20
C PRO A 206 0.60 -6.13 35.96
N THR A 207 -0.40 -6.11 36.83
CA THR A 207 -1.61 -6.94 36.72
C THR A 207 -2.42 -6.52 35.51
N LEU A 208 -2.62 -5.21 35.31
CA LEU A 208 -3.31 -4.67 34.13
C LEU A 208 -2.64 -5.11 32.82
N ILE A 209 -1.31 -5.06 32.72
CA ILE A 209 -0.59 -5.50 31.51
C ILE A 209 -0.77 -7.02 31.30
N THR A 210 -0.75 -7.81 32.37
CA THR A 210 -0.95 -9.26 32.32
C THR A 210 -2.38 -9.61 31.90
N GLU A 211 -3.37 -8.90 32.44
CA GLU A 211 -4.79 -9.03 32.08
C GLU A 211 -5.04 -8.64 30.64
N LEU A 212 -4.42 -7.56 30.14
CA LEU A 212 -4.49 -7.18 28.74
C LEU A 212 -3.99 -8.30 27.81
N CYS A 213 -2.82 -8.86 28.09
CA CYS A 213 -2.28 -9.98 27.30
C CYS A 213 -3.20 -11.20 27.35
N THR A 214 -3.74 -11.50 28.53
CA THR A 214 -4.65 -12.64 28.75
C THR A 214 -5.95 -12.44 27.98
N LEU A 215 -6.53 -11.24 28.03
CA LEU A 215 -7.76 -10.88 27.32
C LEU A 215 -7.56 -10.95 25.80
N ILE A 216 -6.48 -10.39 25.27
CA ILE A 216 -6.16 -10.48 23.83
C ILE A 216 -6.02 -11.94 23.39
N ARG A 217 -5.36 -12.79 24.17
CA ARG A 217 -5.24 -14.23 23.85
C ARG A 217 -6.58 -14.95 23.93
N HIS A 218 -7.43 -14.59 24.90
CA HIS A 218 -8.76 -15.17 25.07
C HIS A 218 -9.71 -14.80 23.92
N LEU A 219 -9.73 -13.53 23.51
CA LEU A 219 -10.54 -13.05 22.39
C LEU A 219 -10.02 -13.59 21.05
N ASP A 220 -8.71 -13.83 20.94
CA ASP A 220 -8.03 -14.37 19.76
C ASP A 220 -8.22 -13.61 18.43
N PRO A 221 -8.00 -12.28 18.39
CA PRO A 221 -8.12 -11.49 17.18
C PRO A 221 -7.04 -11.82 16.13
N ASP A 222 -7.38 -11.77 14.86
CA ASP A 222 -6.41 -11.87 13.76
C ASP A 222 -5.56 -10.61 13.63
N VAL A 223 -6.20 -9.46 13.88
CA VAL A 223 -5.60 -8.14 13.69
C VAL A 223 -5.73 -7.36 15.00
N ILE A 224 -4.62 -6.78 15.44
CA ILE A 224 -4.62 -5.78 16.51
C ILE A 224 -4.35 -4.43 15.87
N GLU A 225 -5.22 -3.45 16.11
CA GLU A 225 -5.14 -2.16 15.45
C GLU A 225 -5.41 -0.99 16.38
N ASN A 226 -4.65 0.10 16.26
CA ASN A 226 -4.95 1.37 16.94
C ASN A 226 -4.57 2.56 16.04
N HIS A 227 -4.86 3.78 16.48
CA HIS A 227 -4.41 5.01 15.85
C HIS A 227 -3.11 5.52 16.47
N ASN A 228 -2.01 5.48 15.71
CA ASN A 228 -0.63 5.70 16.18
C ASN A 228 -0.07 4.55 17.04
N LEU A 229 -0.57 3.32 16.81
CA LEU A 229 -0.15 2.09 17.49
C LEU A 229 1.37 1.93 17.56
N PHE A 230 2.07 2.19 16.45
CA PHE A 230 3.52 2.02 16.37
C PHE A 230 4.31 3.20 16.93
N GLY A 231 3.68 4.38 17.00
CA GLY A 231 4.30 5.62 17.47
C GLY A 231 4.10 5.87 18.96
N PHE A 232 3.12 5.23 19.61
CA PHE A 232 2.82 5.45 21.02
C PHE A 232 2.53 4.15 21.78
N ASP A 233 1.43 3.46 21.50
CA ASP A 233 0.89 2.40 22.37
C ASP A 233 1.85 1.22 22.56
N LEU A 234 2.35 0.62 21.46
CA LEU A 234 3.28 -0.51 21.56
C LEU A 234 4.63 -0.09 22.15
N PRO A 235 5.26 1.04 21.75
CA PRO A 235 6.45 1.55 22.45
C PRO A 235 6.25 1.78 23.95
N PHE A 236 5.12 2.37 24.36
CA PHE A 236 4.84 2.65 25.76
C PHE A 236 4.63 1.35 26.53
N LEU A 237 3.80 0.44 25.99
CA LEU A 237 3.51 -0.87 26.57
C LEU A 237 4.76 -1.74 26.70
N GLU A 238 5.61 -1.81 25.66
CA GLU A 238 6.88 -2.54 25.68
C GLU A 238 7.81 -2.00 26.78
N ALA A 239 7.98 -0.68 26.86
CA ALA A 239 8.85 -0.04 27.85
C ALA A 239 8.35 -0.27 29.30
N ARG A 240 7.04 -0.15 29.54
CA ARG A 240 6.44 -0.39 30.86
C ARG A 240 6.51 -1.87 31.24
N ALA A 241 6.18 -2.78 30.33
CA ALA A 241 6.29 -4.22 30.56
C ALA A 241 7.74 -4.63 30.90
N GLN A 242 8.73 -4.07 30.19
CA GLN A 242 10.14 -4.29 30.49
C GLN A 242 10.54 -3.76 31.87
N ALA A 243 10.13 -2.53 32.22
CA ALA A 243 10.44 -1.91 33.51
C ALA A 243 9.82 -2.65 34.70
N LEU A 244 8.65 -3.28 34.50
CA LEU A 244 7.90 -4.01 35.52
C LEU A 244 8.19 -5.52 35.51
N HIS A 245 9.05 -5.99 34.62
CA HIS A 245 9.37 -7.41 34.41
C HIS A 245 8.13 -8.28 34.09
N VAL A 246 7.17 -7.71 33.33
CA VAL A 246 5.98 -8.43 32.86
C VAL A 246 6.23 -8.93 31.43
N PRO A 247 6.06 -10.24 31.15
CA PRO A 247 6.19 -10.75 29.79
C PRO A 247 5.04 -10.28 28.91
N LEU A 248 5.36 -9.64 27.78
CA LEU A 248 4.37 -9.13 26.83
C LEU A 248 3.93 -10.21 25.84
N LEU A 249 2.96 -11.04 26.25
CA LEU A 249 2.52 -12.24 25.54
C LEU A 249 1.39 -11.96 24.52
N LEU A 250 1.61 -11.04 23.57
CA LEU A 250 0.58 -10.63 22.59
C LEU A 250 0.36 -11.63 21.45
N GLY A 251 1.36 -12.45 21.13
CA GLY A 251 1.26 -13.51 20.11
C GLY A 251 0.27 -14.61 20.49
N ARG A 252 -0.17 -15.38 19.49
CA ARG A 252 -1.07 -16.53 19.71
C ARG A 252 -0.43 -17.62 20.58
N ASP A 253 -1.25 -18.43 21.22
CA ASP A 253 -0.81 -19.60 21.98
C ASP A 253 0.06 -20.54 21.14
N GLY A 254 1.20 -20.96 21.69
CA GLY A 254 2.19 -21.79 20.99
C GLY A 254 3.00 -21.06 19.91
N ALA A 255 2.75 -19.77 19.66
CA ALA A 255 3.54 -18.98 18.72
C ALA A 255 4.92 -18.65 19.32
N PRO A 256 5.96 -18.51 18.48
CA PRO A 256 7.26 -18.01 18.91
C PRO A 256 7.13 -16.65 19.62
N LEU A 257 7.80 -16.52 20.76
CA LEU A 257 7.99 -15.26 21.47
C LEU A 257 9.37 -14.67 21.14
N PRO A 258 9.57 -13.34 21.26
CA PRO A 258 8.65 -12.30 21.75
C PRO A 258 8.04 -11.42 20.64
N LEU A 259 7.36 -10.34 21.03
CA LEU A 259 7.12 -9.17 20.18
C LEU A 259 8.45 -8.71 19.55
N GLU A 260 8.53 -8.69 18.22
CA GLU A 260 9.73 -8.24 17.51
C GLU A 260 9.56 -6.78 17.10
N SER A 261 10.53 -5.92 17.41
CA SER A 261 10.58 -4.56 16.87
C SER A 261 11.68 -4.41 15.82
N PHE A 262 11.40 -3.61 14.79
CA PHE A 262 12.33 -3.35 13.69
C PHE A 262 12.20 -1.93 13.18
N GLU A 263 13.24 -1.44 12.49
CA GLU A 263 13.21 -0.13 11.85
C GLU A 263 12.85 -0.25 10.37
N GLU A 264 11.95 0.60 9.92
CA GLU A 264 11.59 0.76 8.53
C GLU A 264 11.97 2.17 8.03
N ALA A 265 12.39 2.30 6.77
CA ALA A 265 12.54 3.59 6.12
C ALA A 265 11.16 4.26 5.95
N GLY A 266 10.95 5.37 6.67
CA GLY A 266 9.78 6.23 6.53
C GLY A 266 10.01 7.40 5.56
N PRO A 267 8.99 8.27 5.42
CA PRO A 267 9.07 9.47 4.60
C PRO A 267 10.29 10.34 4.97
N HIS A 268 10.93 10.95 3.98
CA HIS A 268 12.11 11.81 4.17
C HIS A 268 13.29 11.08 4.84
N ARG A 269 13.43 9.76 4.63
CA ARG A 269 14.49 8.91 5.20
C ARG A 269 14.51 8.86 6.73
N ARG A 270 13.43 9.25 7.41
CA ARG A 270 13.30 9.06 8.86
C ARG A 270 12.98 7.60 9.14
N LYS A 271 13.69 6.99 10.10
CA LYS A 271 13.39 5.63 10.53
C LYS A 271 12.11 5.63 11.35
N ARG A 272 11.22 4.67 11.09
CA ARG A 272 10.02 4.40 11.87
C ARG A 272 10.19 3.07 12.59
N LYS A 273 9.90 3.04 13.89
CA LYS A 273 9.83 1.77 14.64
C LYS A 273 8.54 1.06 14.22
N ARG A 274 8.66 -0.23 13.94
CA ARG A 274 7.58 -1.15 13.63
C ARG A 274 7.66 -2.34 14.57
N TYR A 275 6.57 -3.08 14.63
CA TYR A 275 6.44 -4.25 15.47
C TYR A 275 5.83 -5.38 14.67
N SER A 276 6.18 -6.62 14.99
CA SER A 276 5.48 -7.79 14.49
C SER A 276 5.33 -8.84 15.58
N ILE A 277 4.26 -9.62 15.51
CA ILE A 277 3.99 -10.72 16.43
C ILE A 277 3.63 -11.97 15.64
N ALA A 278 4.02 -13.13 16.17
CA ALA A 278 3.65 -14.39 15.57
C ALA A 278 2.16 -14.69 15.82
N GLY A 279 1.44 -15.01 14.75
CA GLY A 279 0.04 -15.43 14.79
C GLY A 279 -1.00 -14.32 14.66
N ARG A 280 -0.61 -13.04 14.61
CA ARG A 280 -1.51 -11.90 14.39
C ARG A 280 -0.83 -10.84 13.50
N GLU A 281 -1.62 -9.95 12.91
CA GLU A 281 -1.13 -8.80 12.16
C GLU A 281 -1.34 -7.51 12.97
N LEU A 282 -0.39 -6.57 12.91
CA LEU A 282 -0.50 -5.27 13.59
C LEU A 282 -0.80 -4.19 12.57
N ILE A 283 -1.82 -3.37 12.82
CA ILE A 283 -2.26 -2.32 11.89
C ILE A 283 -2.32 -0.98 12.61
N ASP A 284 -1.79 0.06 11.96
CA ASP A 284 -1.85 1.42 12.46
C ASP A 284 -2.74 2.25 11.54
N THR A 285 -3.89 2.70 12.05
CA THR A 285 -4.84 3.49 11.27
C THR A 285 -4.26 4.87 10.91
N LEU A 286 -3.23 5.36 11.60
CA LEU A 286 -2.52 6.59 11.21
C LEU A 286 -1.81 6.42 9.85
N ASP A 287 -1.25 5.24 9.56
CA ASP A 287 -0.66 4.94 8.25
C ASP A 287 -1.73 4.82 7.14
N ALA A 288 -2.95 4.42 7.48
CA ALA A 288 -4.08 4.45 6.57
C ALA A 288 -4.53 5.89 6.27
N VAL A 289 -4.60 6.74 7.30
CA VAL A 289 -4.93 8.16 7.20
C VAL A 289 -3.91 8.92 6.35
N PHE A 290 -2.61 8.72 6.57
CA PHE A 290 -1.58 9.34 5.73
C PHE A 290 -1.70 8.95 4.26
N ARG A 291 -2.02 7.69 3.98
CA ARG A 291 -2.18 7.22 2.60
C ARG A 291 -3.44 7.76 1.93
N TYR A 292 -4.54 7.88 2.67
CA TYR A 292 -5.74 8.55 2.19
C TYR A 292 -5.43 10.01 1.82
N ASP A 293 -4.83 10.76 2.74
CA ASP A 293 -4.64 12.20 2.54
C ASP A 293 -3.51 12.55 1.57
N PHE A 294 -2.55 11.64 1.34
CA PHE A 294 -1.58 11.77 0.26
C PHE A 294 -2.27 12.00 -1.11
N VAL A 295 -3.42 11.36 -1.32
CA VAL A 295 -4.26 11.49 -2.51
C VAL A 295 -5.31 12.60 -2.34
N ALA A 296 -6.08 12.56 -1.25
CA ALA A 296 -7.24 13.44 -1.07
C ALA A 296 -6.86 14.90 -0.81
N ARG A 297 -5.74 15.14 -0.10
CA ARG A 297 -5.22 16.46 0.31
C ARG A 297 -6.31 17.36 0.89
N SER A 298 -7.05 16.82 1.84
CA SER A 298 -8.27 17.43 2.37
C SER A 298 -8.43 17.34 3.88
N LEU A 299 -7.62 16.52 4.56
CA LEU A 299 -7.68 16.41 6.01
C LEU A 299 -7.07 17.64 6.69
N PRO A 300 -7.74 18.22 7.71
CA PRO A 300 -7.21 19.37 8.45
C PRO A 300 -6.15 18.96 9.49
N SER A 301 -6.18 17.70 9.93
CA SER A 301 -5.35 17.16 11.00
C SER A 301 -5.29 15.64 10.85
N TYR A 302 -4.24 15.03 11.39
CA TYR A 302 -4.07 13.58 11.44
C TYR A 302 -4.38 12.98 12.81
N ARG A 303 -4.90 13.78 13.76
CA ARG A 303 -5.30 13.28 15.09
C ARG A 303 -6.62 12.53 15.00
N LEU A 304 -6.73 11.38 15.68
CA LEU A 304 -7.91 10.50 15.71
C LEU A 304 -9.25 11.26 15.69
N LYS A 305 -9.50 12.09 16.72
CA LYS A 305 -10.74 12.86 16.89
C LYS A 305 -11.11 13.75 15.69
N GLU A 306 -10.13 14.43 15.10
CA GLU A 306 -10.36 15.31 13.95
C GLU A 306 -10.67 14.50 12.69
N VAL A 307 -9.96 13.38 12.52
CA VAL A 307 -10.16 12.47 11.39
C VAL A 307 -11.51 11.76 11.50
N ALA A 308 -11.88 11.29 12.69
CA ALA A 308 -13.16 10.66 12.97
C ALA A 308 -14.33 11.63 12.70
N ARG A 309 -14.19 12.90 13.11
CA ARG A 309 -15.17 13.95 12.78
C ARG A 309 -15.25 14.20 11.28
N TYR A 310 -14.11 14.30 10.59
CA TYR A 310 -14.06 14.52 9.14
C TYR A 310 -14.81 13.42 8.37
N PHE A 311 -14.65 12.15 8.78
CA PHE A 311 -15.34 11.02 8.14
C PHE A 311 -16.76 10.78 8.67
N GLY A 312 -17.26 11.57 9.62
CA GLY A 312 -18.58 11.36 10.24
C GLY A 312 -18.68 10.09 11.10
N ILE A 313 -17.56 9.62 11.64
CA ILE A 313 -17.46 8.44 12.51
C ILE A 313 -17.72 8.81 13.98
N ALA A 314 -17.31 10.01 14.39
CA ALA A 314 -17.46 10.47 15.76
C ALA A 314 -18.96 10.54 16.16
N ALA A 315 -19.31 9.94 17.29
CA ALA A 315 -20.67 9.96 17.81
C ALA A 315 -21.10 11.41 18.20
N PRO A 316 -22.39 11.75 18.07
CA PRO A 316 -22.89 13.08 18.48
C PRO A 316 -22.56 13.45 19.94
N GLU A 317 -22.59 12.46 20.83
CA GLU A 317 -22.32 12.56 22.27
C GLU A 317 -20.86 12.24 22.67
N ARG A 318 -19.93 12.25 21.70
CA ARG A 318 -18.49 11.99 21.89
C ARG A 318 -17.92 12.86 23.01
N VAL A 319 -17.26 12.23 23.97
CA VAL A 319 -16.56 12.94 25.06
C VAL A 319 -15.26 13.56 24.54
N TYR A 320 -14.95 14.81 24.90
CA TYR A 320 -13.67 15.45 24.55
C TYR A 320 -12.92 15.86 25.82
N LEU A 321 -11.75 15.26 26.04
CA LEU A 321 -10.84 15.63 27.12
C LEU A 321 -9.55 16.24 26.56
N GLU A 322 -9.03 17.23 27.29
CA GLU A 322 -7.69 17.79 27.07
C GLU A 322 -6.64 16.81 27.60
N GLY A 323 -5.65 16.45 26.79
CA GLY A 323 -4.68 15.39 27.13
C GLY A 323 -3.97 15.59 28.47
N SER A 324 -3.61 16.83 28.80
CA SER A 324 -2.95 17.19 30.08
C SER A 324 -3.84 16.96 31.31
N LYS A 325 -5.16 16.88 31.14
CA LYS A 325 -6.16 16.77 32.22
C LYS A 325 -6.75 15.38 32.34
N ILE A 326 -6.41 14.42 31.49
CA ILE A 326 -7.02 13.08 31.49
C ILE A 326 -6.81 12.39 32.85
N TYR A 327 -5.58 12.37 33.38
CA TYR A 327 -5.33 11.71 34.67
C TYR A 327 -5.99 12.43 35.85
N GLU A 328 -5.96 13.77 35.90
CA GLU A 328 -6.69 14.54 36.92
C GLU A 328 -8.20 14.25 36.84
N THR A 329 -8.76 14.21 35.63
CA THR A 329 -10.16 13.86 35.39
C THR A 329 -10.46 12.44 35.84
N TYR A 330 -9.55 11.48 35.62
CA TYR A 330 -9.73 10.10 36.08
C TYR A 330 -9.83 10.02 37.62
N GLN A 331 -9.04 10.82 38.34
CA GLN A 331 -9.06 10.83 39.81
C GLN A 331 -10.38 11.34 40.40
N HIS A 332 -11.11 12.20 39.68
CA HIS A 332 -12.35 12.83 40.17
C HIS A 332 -13.62 12.31 39.49
N HIS A 333 -13.52 11.91 38.21
CA HIS A 333 -14.61 11.53 37.32
C HIS A 333 -14.21 10.36 36.41
N PRO A 334 -13.88 9.17 36.98
CA PRO A 334 -13.37 8.03 36.21
C PRO A 334 -14.33 7.57 35.10
N ASP A 335 -15.65 7.62 35.32
CA ASP A 335 -16.65 7.25 34.31
C ASP A 335 -16.56 8.11 33.03
N LEU A 336 -16.14 9.37 33.15
CA LEU A 336 -15.95 10.25 32.00
C LEU A 336 -14.74 9.80 31.16
N VAL A 337 -13.67 9.38 31.83
CA VAL A 337 -12.46 8.85 31.16
C VAL A 337 -12.72 7.48 30.53
N ARG A 338 -13.49 6.61 31.20
CA ARG A 338 -13.92 5.33 30.62
C ARG A 338 -14.70 5.52 29.32
N ARG A 339 -15.67 6.44 29.32
CA ARG A 339 -16.43 6.79 28.11
C ARG A 339 -15.52 7.37 27.03
N TYR A 340 -14.63 8.28 27.41
CA TYR A 340 -13.66 8.88 26.51
C TYR A 340 -12.79 7.84 25.79
N ALA A 341 -12.21 6.89 26.53
CA ALA A 341 -11.34 5.87 25.99
C ALA A 341 -12.10 4.82 25.15
N LEU A 342 -13.34 4.46 25.54
CA LEU A 342 -14.21 3.62 24.72
C LEU A 342 -14.58 4.29 23.39
N ASP A 343 -14.83 5.60 23.40
CA ASP A 343 -15.08 6.35 22.18
C ASP A 343 -13.85 6.34 21.25
N ASP A 344 -12.62 6.41 21.77
CA ASP A 344 -11.40 6.34 20.96
C ASP A 344 -11.28 4.99 20.22
N VAL A 345 -11.45 3.84 20.91
CA VAL A 345 -11.41 2.53 20.23
C VAL A 345 -12.57 2.30 19.25
N ARG A 346 -13.75 2.91 19.49
CA ARG A 346 -14.87 2.90 18.52
C ARG A 346 -14.53 3.70 17.26
N GLU A 347 -13.91 4.87 17.42
CA GLU A 347 -13.47 5.71 16.30
C GLU A 347 -12.40 4.99 15.47
N VAL A 348 -11.49 4.25 16.10
CA VAL A 348 -10.48 3.41 15.42
C VAL A 348 -11.14 2.32 14.59
N ASP A 349 -12.11 1.56 15.14
CA ASP A 349 -12.85 0.54 14.39
C ASP A 349 -13.55 1.15 13.17
N GLY A 350 -14.20 2.30 13.34
CA GLY A 350 -14.83 3.04 12.25
C GLY A 350 -13.84 3.48 11.17
N LEU A 351 -12.67 3.99 11.56
CA LEU A 351 -11.61 4.39 10.62
C LEU A 351 -11.04 3.19 9.88
N SER A 352 -10.85 2.06 10.56
CA SER A 352 -10.36 0.84 9.95
C SER A 352 -11.32 0.34 8.86
N ARG A 353 -12.63 0.23 9.18
CA ARG A 353 -13.67 -0.08 8.17
C ARG A 353 -13.67 0.88 7.00
N ARG A 354 -13.44 2.17 7.24
CA ARG A 354 -13.48 3.21 6.22
C ARG A 354 -12.27 3.21 5.26
N LEU A 355 -11.09 2.82 5.75
CA LEU A 355 -9.82 3.04 5.04
C LEU A 355 -9.06 1.76 4.67
N MET A 356 -9.34 0.63 5.31
CA MET A 356 -8.52 -0.58 5.16
C MET A 356 -8.99 -1.55 4.07
N GLY A 357 -10.19 -1.39 3.53
CA GLY A 357 -10.74 -2.32 2.52
C GLY A 357 -9.83 -2.54 1.30
N ALA A 358 -9.14 -1.50 0.84
CA ALA A 358 -8.17 -1.63 -0.26
C ALA A 358 -6.91 -2.39 0.15
N ALA A 359 -6.36 -2.15 1.35
CA ALA A 359 -5.20 -2.88 1.84
C ALA A 359 -5.52 -4.36 2.08
N PHE A 360 -6.71 -4.65 2.59
CA PHE A 360 -7.21 -6.02 2.75
C PHE A 360 -7.27 -6.76 1.41
N ALA A 361 -7.90 -6.15 0.40
CA ALA A 361 -7.98 -6.75 -0.93
C ALA A 361 -6.59 -6.92 -1.59
N LEU A 362 -5.66 -5.99 -1.36
CA LEU A 362 -4.27 -6.13 -1.83
C LEU A 362 -3.54 -7.30 -1.18
N ALA A 363 -3.81 -7.64 0.08
CA ALA A 363 -3.17 -8.77 0.75
C ALA A 363 -3.57 -10.14 0.16
N ALA A 364 -4.73 -10.21 -0.50
CA ALA A 364 -5.15 -11.37 -1.28
C ALA A 364 -4.49 -11.47 -2.67
N MET A 365 -3.70 -10.47 -3.07
CA MET A 365 -2.97 -10.45 -4.35
C MET A 365 -1.44 -10.47 -4.13
N ALA A 366 -0.95 -9.56 -3.30
CA ALA A 366 0.48 -9.35 -3.07
C ALA A 366 1.07 -10.44 -2.16
N PRO A 367 2.24 -11.01 -2.49
CA PRO A 367 2.90 -12.01 -1.66
C PRO A 367 3.64 -11.38 -0.47
N ARG A 368 2.90 -10.66 0.39
CA ARG A 368 3.40 -9.94 1.56
C ARG A 368 2.46 -10.05 2.75
N ARG A 369 3.00 -9.84 3.96
CA ARG A 369 2.20 -9.70 5.19
C ARG A 369 1.20 -8.56 5.04
N TYR A 370 0.05 -8.69 5.68
CA TYR A 370 -0.99 -7.66 5.63
C TYR A 370 -0.49 -6.34 6.23
N GLU A 371 0.25 -6.38 7.35
CA GLU A 371 0.90 -5.20 7.94
C GLU A 371 1.80 -4.46 6.93
N ARG A 372 2.53 -5.20 6.10
CA ARG A 372 3.41 -4.63 5.07
C ARG A 372 2.62 -4.02 3.92
N VAL A 373 1.58 -4.70 3.46
CA VAL A 373 0.65 -4.17 2.44
C VAL A 373 -0.04 -2.90 2.94
N ALA A 374 -0.40 -2.90 4.23
CA ALA A 374 -0.95 -1.79 4.97
C ALA A 374 0.07 -0.69 5.31
N SER A 375 1.24 -0.63 4.71
CA SER A 375 2.16 0.52 4.88
C SER A 375 3.00 0.80 3.64
N ALA A 376 3.18 -0.18 2.76
CA ALA A 376 4.02 -0.04 1.58
C ALA A 376 3.36 0.77 0.45
N GLY A 377 4.19 1.40 -0.37
CA GLY A 377 3.76 2.09 -1.59
C GLY A 377 3.38 1.10 -2.71
N PRO A 378 2.43 1.45 -3.59
CA PRO A 378 1.86 0.51 -4.56
C PRO A 378 2.80 0.05 -5.68
N ALA A 379 3.86 0.80 -5.98
CA ALA A 379 4.86 0.42 -6.98
C ALA A 379 5.78 -0.69 -6.43
N MET A 380 6.84 -0.33 -5.69
CA MET A 380 7.81 -1.30 -5.15
C MET A 380 7.24 -2.20 -4.05
N GLY A 381 6.20 -1.74 -3.37
CA GLY A 381 5.64 -2.44 -2.23
C GLY A 381 4.68 -3.56 -2.59
N ILE A 382 4.07 -3.50 -3.78
CA ILE A 382 2.96 -4.35 -4.20
C ILE A 382 3.23 -4.92 -5.60
N LEU A 383 3.37 -4.06 -6.63
CA LEU A 383 3.56 -4.49 -8.02
C LEU A 383 4.86 -5.29 -8.21
N GLU A 384 5.99 -4.81 -7.69
CA GLU A 384 7.28 -5.51 -7.86
C GLU A 384 7.29 -6.92 -7.22
N PRO A 385 6.85 -7.11 -5.96
CA PRO A 385 6.69 -8.45 -5.40
C PRO A 385 5.81 -9.39 -6.25
N MET A 386 4.77 -8.88 -6.90
CA MET A 386 3.92 -9.68 -7.79
C MET A 386 4.66 -10.08 -9.07
N LEU A 387 5.44 -9.17 -9.67
CA LEU A 387 6.30 -9.47 -10.82
C LEU A 387 7.37 -10.50 -10.46
N VAL A 388 8.01 -10.35 -9.30
CA VAL A 388 9.04 -11.27 -8.81
C VAL A 388 8.45 -12.65 -8.54
N ARG A 389 7.24 -12.74 -7.98
CA ARG A 389 6.52 -14.02 -7.82
C ARG A 389 6.28 -14.70 -9.17
N ALA A 390 5.88 -13.95 -10.18
CA ALA A 390 5.69 -14.48 -11.53
C ALA A 390 6.99 -15.07 -12.10
N TYR A 391 8.11 -14.36 -11.96
CA TYR A 391 9.43 -14.83 -12.41
C TYR A 391 9.92 -16.05 -11.63
N LEU A 392 9.72 -16.08 -10.31
CA LEU A 392 10.04 -17.25 -9.48
C LEU A 392 9.21 -18.47 -9.91
N ARG A 393 7.91 -18.28 -10.17
CA ARG A 393 7.00 -19.37 -10.61
C ARG A 393 7.37 -19.91 -11.98
N ALA A 394 7.76 -19.04 -12.90
CA ALA A 394 8.17 -19.41 -14.25
C ALA A 394 9.62 -19.94 -14.31
N GLU A 395 10.35 -19.92 -13.18
CA GLU A 395 11.78 -20.23 -13.12
C GLU A 395 12.59 -19.41 -14.15
N ALA A 396 12.26 -18.12 -14.29
CA ALA A 396 12.90 -17.19 -15.21
C ALA A 396 13.85 -16.25 -14.47
N ALA A 397 14.99 -15.90 -15.09
CA ALA A 397 15.96 -15.00 -14.47
C ALA A 397 15.38 -13.58 -14.31
N LEU A 398 15.55 -12.99 -13.13
CA LEU A 398 15.21 -11.59 -12.90
C LEU A 398 16.14 -10.66 -13.70
N PRO A 399 15.64 -9.55 -14.23
CA PRO A 399 16.50 -8.61 -14.95
C PRO A 399 17.55 -7.99 -14.03
N PRO A 400 18.70 -7.52 -14.56
CA PRO A 400 19.64 -6.74 -13.76
C PRO A 400 18.99 -5.43 -13.30
N TYR A 401 19.48 -4.87 -12.19
CA TYR A 401 19.20 -3.47 -11.89
C TYR A 401 19.73 -2.59 -13.02
N THR A 402 18.89 -1.71 -13.53
CA THR A 402 19.26 -0.83 -14.64
C THR A 402 20.06 0.36 -14.11
N SER A 403 21.39 0.21 -14.00
CA SER A 403 22.30 1.32 -13.71
C SER A 403 22.54 2.20 -14.96
N GLY A 404 22.79 3.49 -14.77
CA GLY A 404 23.15 4.41 -15.86
C GLY A 404 22.02 4.87 -16.80
N GLN A 405 20.75 4.49 -16.56
CA GLN A 405 19.61 4.98 -17.37
C GLN A 405 19.45 6.50 -17.31
N GLU A 406 19.65 7.09 -16.13
CA GLU A 406 19.59 8.54 -15.93
C GLU A 406 20.73 9.27 -16.66
N GLU A 407 21.91 8.67 -16.74
CA GLU A 407 23.03 9.20 -17.51
C GLU A 407 22.78 9.13 -19.03
N ARG A 408 22.08 8.08 -19.48
CA ARG A 408 21.80 7.83 -20.91
C ARG A 408 20.62 8.64 -21.46
N TYR A 409 19.55 8.81 -20.67
CA TYR A 409 18.31 9.47 -21.12
C TYR A 409 18.05 10.82 -20.41
N GLY A 410 18.94 11.24 -19.50
CA GLY A 410 18.76 12.44 -18.68
C GLY A 410 17.71 12.25 -17.59
N GLN A 411 17.36 13.35 -16.91
CA GLN A 411 16.24 13.35 -15.96
C GLN A 411 14.92 13.06 -16.69
N HIS A 412 14.15 12.10 -16.17
CA HIS A 412 12.82 11.79 -16.67
C HIS A 412 11.97 13.05 -16.74
N GLN A 413 11.49 13.40 -17.93
CA GLN A 413 10.53 14.49 -18.05
C GLN A 413 9.19 13.99 -17.50
N GLY A 414 8.75 14.59 -16.40
CA GLY A 414 7.48 14.25 -15.77
C GLY A 414 6.28 14.45 -16.69
N GLY A 415 5.09 14.19 -16.13
CA GLY A 415 3.86 14.27 -16.90
C GLY A 415 3.60 15.63 -17.52
N ALA A 416 2.85 15.63 -18.63
CA ALA A 416 2.40 16.85 -19.28
C ALA A 416 1.55 17.67 -18.30
N SER A 417 1.87 18.95 -18.15
CA SER A 417 1.04 19.89 -17.41
C SER A 417 1.16 21.25 -18.06
N TYR A 418 0.03 21.82 -18.42
CA TYR A 418 -0.09 23.04 -19.19
C TYR A 418 -0.92 24.04 -18.40
N LEU A 419 -0.37 25.25 -18.27
CA LEU A 419 -1.11 26.44 -17.90
C LEU A 419 -1.24 27.27 -19.17
N LEU A 420 -2.47 27.39 -19.67
CA LEU A 420 -2.77 27.98 -20.98
C LEU A 420 -3.36 29.38 -20.83
N ALA A 421 -4.04 29.65 -19.71
CA ALA A 421 -4.52 30.96 -19.33
C ALA A 421 -4.45 31.13 -17.80
N GLU A 422 -4.04 32.32 -17.36
CA GLU A 422 -4.02 32.73 -15.95
C GLU A 422 -5.11 33.78 -15.70
N GLY A 423 -5.66 33.81 -14.49
CA GLY A 423 -6.72 34.73 -14.08
C GLY A 423 -8.08 34.06 -13.92
N VAL A 424 -9.14 34.86 -14.00
CA VAL A 424 -10.52 34.39 -13.79
C VAL A 424 -11.16 34.06 -15.14
N ALA A 425 -11.60 32.82 -15.28
CA ALA A 425 -12.43 32.36 -16.39
C ALA A 425 -13.82 32.00 -15.88
N GLU A 426 -14.86 32.42 -16.60
CA GLU A 426 -16.25 32.09 -16.29
C GLU A 426 -16.73 30.91 -17.15
N HIS A 427 -17.76 30.19 -16.69
CA HIS A 427 -18.38 29.06 -17.39
C HIS A 427 -17.36 28.00 -17.80
N VAL A 428 -16.75 27.36 -16.80
CA VAL A 428 -15.65 26.43 -17.00
C VAL A 428 -16.14 24.99 -16.96
N VAL A 429 -15.76 24.21 -17.96
CA VAL A 429 -15.99 22.77 -18.02
C VAL A 429 -14.69 22.04 -17.69
N LYS A 430 -14.82 20.95 -16.92
CA LYS A 430 -13.75 19.99 -16.69
C LYS A 430 -14.10 18.67 -17.40
N ALA A 431 -13.21 18.24 -18.29
CA ALA A 431 -13.26 16.92 -18.91
C ALA A 431 -12.09 16.06 -18.39
N ASP A 432 -12.39 14.92 -17.78
CA ASP A 432 -11.39 13.99 -17.21
C ASP A 432 -10.90 13.02 -18.28
N VAL A 433 -9.57 12.84 -18.38
CA VAL A 433 -9.00 11.77 -19.19
C VAL A 433 -8.78 10.55 -18.30
N ALA A 434 -9.79 9.68 -18.27
CA ALA A 434 -9.87 8.60 -17.30
C ALA A 434 -8.62 7.70 -17.33
N SER A 435 -7.84 7.76 -16.24
CA SER A 435 -6.62 6.96 -16.07
C SER A 435 -5.68 7.04 -17.28
N LEU A 436 -5.37 8.26 -17.76
CA LEU A 436 -4.59 8.49 -18.98
C LEU A 436 -3.40 7.53 -19.16
N TYR A 437 -2.44 7.50 -18.22
CA TYR A 437 -1.24 6.66 -18.36
C TYR A 437 -1.51 5.16 -18.37
N PRO A 438 -2.28 4.59 -17.43
CA PRO A 438 -2.76 3.22 -17.55
C PRO A 438 -3.43 2.90 -18.90
N SER A 439 -4.25 3.80 -19.41
CA SER A 439 -4.94 3.63 -20.69
C SER A 439 -3.94 3.59 -21.86
N LEU A 440 -2.94 4.48 -21.88
CA LEU A 440 -1.87 4.48 -22.88
C LEU A 440 -0.98 3.23 -22.81
N ILE A 441 -0.61 2.79 -21.60
CA ILE A 441 0.15 1.55 -21.37
C ILE A 441 -0.55 0.37 -22.05
N ARG A 442 -1.86 0.25 -21.87
CA ARG A 442 -2.64 -0.86 -22.41
C ARG A 442 -2.89 -0.71 -23.91
N ALA A 443 -3.35 0.45 -24.36
CA ALA A 443 -3.69 0.72 -25.77
C ALA A 443 -2.48 0.55 -26.70
N PHE A 444 -1.30 0.99 -26.25
CA PHE A 444 -0.07 0.93 -27.05
C PHE A 444 0.90 -0.17 -26.62
N ARG A 445 0.50 -1.05 -25.69
CA ARG A 445 1.32 -2.18 -25.19
C ARG A 445 2.69 -1.73 -24.68
N ILE A 446 2.74 -0.62 -23.93
CA ILE A 446 3.98 -0.04 -23.42
C ILE A 446 4.33 -0.68 -22.08
N GLY A 447 5.21 -1.67 -22.10
CA GLY A 447 5.76 -2.33 -20.91
C GLY A 447 7.28 -2.24 -20.86
N PRO A 448 7.90 -2.67 -19.75
CA PRO A 448 9.34 -2.68 -19.63
C PRO A 448 9.95 -3.75 -20.54
N LYS A 449 10.95 -3.38 -21.35
CA LYS A 449 11.60 -4.31 -22.30
C LYS A 449 12.26 -5.51 -21.62
N CYS A 450 12.64 -5.37 -20.36
CA CYS A 450 13.24 -6.43 -19.57
C CYS A 450 12.23 -7.49 -19.07
N ASP A 451 10.92 -7.19 -19.14
CA ASP A 451 9.85 -8.13 -18.80
C ASP A 451 9.58 -9.12 -19.94
N ARG A 452 10.45 -10.13 -20.01
CA ARG A 452 10.36 -11.26 -20.95
C ARG A 452 9.13 -12.15 -20.75
N LEU A 453 8.49 -12.12 -19.58
CA LEU A 453 7.27 -12.89 -19.33
C LEU A 453 6.01 -12.14 -19.77
N GLY A 454 6.09 -10.84 -20.06
CA GLY A 454 4.93 -9.99 -20.30
C GLY A 454 4.02 -9.86 -19.08
N ALA A 455 4.53 -10.14 -17.88
CA ALA A 455 3.79 -10.14 -16.62
C ALA A 455 3.21 -8.76 -16.28
N PHE A 456 3.96 -7.69 -16.57
CA PHE A 456 3.56 -6.31 -16.32
C PHE A 456 2.31 -5.94 -17.11
N LEU A 457 2.34 -6.13 -18.44
CA LEU A 457 1.20 -5.82 -19.30
C LEU A 457 0.00 -6.72 -18.99
N HIS A 458 0.25 -8.00 -18.70
CA HIS A 458 -0.77 -8.94 -18.24
C HIS A 458 -1.48 -8.43 -16.97
N PHE A 459 -0.72 -8.00 -15.96
CA PHE A 459 -1.29 -7.41 -14.75
C PHE A 459 -2.10 -6.16 -15.05
N MET A 460 -1.63 -5.26 -15.91
CA MET A 460 -2.36 -4.04 -16.27
C MET A 460 -3.70 -4.35 -16.93
N ASP A 461 -3.75 -5.35 -17.81
CA ASP A 461 -4.98 -5.78 -18.45
C ASP A 461 -5.96 -6.41 -17.46
N ARG A 462 -5.52 -7.45 -16.73
CA ARG A 462 -6.40 -8.18 -15.80
C ARG A 462 -6.89 -7.32 -14.64
N LEU A 463 -6.01 -6.52 -14.03
CA LEU A 463 -6.41 -5.62 -12.95
C LEU A 463 -7.44 -4.60 -13.45
N THR A 464 -7.29 -4.08 -14.67
CA THR A 464 -8.25 -3.12 -15.22
C THR A 464 -9.60 -3.77 -15.50
N GLU A 465 -9.60 -4.98 -16.08
CA GLU A 465 -10.82 -5.74 -16.34
C GLU A 465 -11.58 -6.05 -15.05
N LEU A 466 -10.90 -6.63 -14.07
CA LEU A 466 -11.47 -6.97 -12.77
C LEU A 466 -11.96 -5.72 -12.02
N ARG A 467 -11.19 -4.63 -12.08
CA ARG A 467 -11.59 -3.34 -11.50
C ARG A 467 -12.91 -2.84 -12.07
N LEU A 468 -13.10 -2.94 -13.39
CA LEU A 468 -14.35 -2.54 -14.02
C LEU A 468 -15.52 -3.45 -13.62
N ALA A 469 -15.28 -4.76 -13.49
CA ALA A 469 -16.28 -5.70 -12.99
C ALA A 469 -16.70 -5.37 -11.56
N HIS A 470 -15.75 -5.21 -10.63
CA HIS A 470 -16.03 -4.82 -9.25
C HIS A 470 -16.67 -3.45 -9.13
N LYS A 471 -16.28 -2.47 -9.97
CA LYS A 471 -16.92 -1.15 -10.01
C LYS A 471 -18.40 -1.24 -10.43
N ARG A 472 -18.75 -2.16 -11.34
CA ARG A 472 -20.16 -2.42 -11.70
C ARG A 472 -20.90 -3.10 -10.56
N ALA A 473 -20.33 -4.18 -10.02
CA ALA A 473 -20.93 -4.93 -8.92
C ALA A 473 -21.18 -4.05 -7.68
N ALA A 474 -20.24 -3.15 -7.33
CA ALA A 474 -20.43 -2.19 -6.24
C ALA A 474 -21.63 -1.24 -6.45
N ARG A 475 -21.96 -0.89 -7.71
CA ARG A 475 -23.10 -0.04 -8.07
C ARG A 475 -24.43 -0.80 -8.09
N GLU A 476 -24.37 -2.10 -8.40
CA GLU A 476 -25.54 -2.99 -8.46
C GLU A 476 -25.93 -3.50 -7.07
N ALA A 477 -24.94 -3.66 -6.18
CA ALA A 477 -25.17 -4.04 -4.79
C ALA A 477 -25.94 -2.95 -4.01
N PRO A 478 -26.72 -3.32 -2.97
CA PRO A 478 -27.42 -2.33 -2.16
C PRO A 478 -26.46 -1.33 -1.52
N SER A 479 -26.78 -0.03 -1.59
CA SER A 479 -25.93 1.03 -1.04
C SER A 479 -25.68 0.83 0.45
N GLY A 480 -24.41 0.89 0.86
CA GLY A 480 -23.99 0.68 2.25
C GLY A 480 -23.95 -0.79 2.69
N SER A 481 -24.26 -1.75 1.81
CA SER A 481 -24.13 -3.18 2.11
C SER A 481 -22.67 -3.61 2.25
N MET A 482 -22.45 -4.71 2.97
CA MET A 482 -21.13 -5.36 3.07
C MET A 482 -20.57 -5.76 1.70
N GLU A 483 -21.43 -6.24 0.80
CA GLU A 483 -21.07 -6.60 -0.58
C GLU A 483 -20.57 -5.38 -1.37
N ALA A 484 -21.29 -4.24 -1.31
CA ALA A 484 -20.88 -3.01 -1.95
C ALA A 484 -19.51 -2.54 -1.42
N ASN A 485 -19.32 -2.56 -0.10
CA ASN A 485 -18.05 -2.17 0.54
C ASN A 485 -16.89 -3.09 0.13
N GLN A 486 -17.12 -4.40 0.00
CA GLN A 486 -16.12 -5.37 -0.45
C GLN A 486 -15.69 -5.12 -1.89
N HIS A 487 -16.66 -4.87 -2.79
CA HIS A 487 -16.37 -4.53 -4.17
C HIS A 487 -15.68 -3.17 -4.30
N ASP A 488 -16.05 -2.19 -3.48
CA ASP A 488 -15.38 -0.88 -3.42
C ASP A 488 -13.94 -0.98 -2.94
N GLY A 489 -13.68 -1.77 -1.90
CA GLY A 489 -12.31 -2.06 -1.44
C GLY A 489 -11.48 -2.71 -2.54
N THR A 490 -12.02 -3.72 -3.22
CA THR A 490 -11.33 -4.45 -4.29
C THR A 490 -11.04 -3.58 -5.51
N GLN A 491 -12.01 -2.79 -6.00
CA GLN A 491 -11.75 -1.89 -7.15
C GLN A 491 -10.77 -0.76 -6.79
N ALA A 492 -10.74 -0.30 -5.53
CA ALA A 492 -9.77 0.68 -5.05
C ALA A 492 -8.36 0.10 -4.94
N ALA A 493 -8.22 -1.13 -4.47
CA ALA A 493 -6.96 -1.87 -4.46
C ALA A 493 -6.35 -1.97 -5.87
N MET A 494 -7.14 -2.44 -6.83
CA MET A 494 -6.73 -2.55 -8.23
C MET A 494 -6.36 -1.18 -8.82
N LYS A 495 -7.16 -0.13 -8.56
CA LYS A 495 -6.86 1.24 -8.99
C LYS A 495 -5.48 1.69 -8.53
N THR A 496 -5.15 1.38 -7.28
CA THR A 496 -3.91 1.82 -6.64
C THR A 496 -2.70 1.22 -7.36
N VAL A 497 -2.74 -0.07 -7.70
CA VAL A 497 -1.66 -0.74 -8.45
C VAL A 497 -1.59 -0.23 -9.90
N ILE A 498 -2.73 -0.12 -10.57
CA ILE A 498 -2.82 0.37 -11.96
C ILE A 498 -2.22 1.78 -12.08
N ASN A 499 -2.59 2.70 -11.19
CA ASN A 499 -2.08 4.07 -11.21
C ASN A 499 -0.59 4.17 -10.86
N ALA A 500 -0.04 3.19 -10.13
CA ALA A 500 1.37 3.16 -9.77
C ALA A 500 2.28 2.66 -10.90
N ALA A 501 1.72 2.02 -11.94
CA ALA A 501 2.49 1.36 -13.00
C ALA A 501 3.41 2.31 -13.78
N TYR A 502 2.94 3.51 -14.13
CA TYR A 502 3.78 4.52 -14.77
C TYR A 502 4.94 4.97 -13.87
N GLY A 503 4.63 5.29 -12.61
CA GLY A 503 5.66 5.71 -11.65
C GLY A 503 6.69 4.62 -11.39
N TYR A 504 6.29 3.35 -11.45
CA TYR A 504 7.18 2.20 -11.37
C TYR A 504 8.16 2.12 -12.54
N LEU A 505 7.70 2.32 -13.79
CA LEU A 505 8.59 2.35 -14.96
C LEU A 505 9.62 3.48 -14.89
N GLY A 506 9.23 4.64 -14.35
CA GLY A 506 10.09 5.81 -14.20
C GLY A 506 11.05 5.75 -12.99
N ALA A 507 10.99 4.72 -12.15
CA ALA A 507 11.73 4.65 -10.88
C ALA A 507 13.14 4.04 -11.00
N THR A 508 13.77 4.19 -12.18
CA THR A 508 15.19 3.93 -12.49
C THR A 508 15.89 2.88 -11.60
N SER A 509 16.79 3.31 -10.71
CA SER A 509 17.59 2.43 -9.85
C SER A 509 16.85 1.81 -8.68
N MET A 510 15.61 2.24 -8.41
CA MET A 510 14.78 1.76 -7.30
C MET A 510 13.89 0.57 -7.69
N ALA A 511 13.57 0.41 -8.99
CA ALA A 511 12.71 -0.66 -9.49
C ALA A 511 13.48 -1.69 -10.31
N LEU A 512 13.25 -2.96 -10.04
CA LEU A 512 13.87 -4.05 -10.77
C LEU A 512 13.47 -4.10 -12.24
N PHE A 513 12.22 -3.73 -12.55
CA PHE A 513 11.69 -3.69 -13.91
C PHE A 513 11.47 -2.25 -14.41
N ALA A 514 12.23 -1.28 -13.89
CA ALA A 514 12.19 0.09 -14.40
C ALA A 514 12.62 0.15 -15.87
N ASP A 515 11.93 0.98 -16.65
CA ASP A 515 12.24 1.24 -18.06
C ASP A 515 11.90 2.70 -18.37
N LEU A 516 12.94 3.55 -18.37
CA LEU A 516 12.80 4.98 -18.57
C LEU A 516 12.38 5.32 -20.00
N GLU A 517 12.74 4.47 -20.97
CA GLU A 517 12.31 4.64 -22.36
C GLU A 517 10.80 4.40 -22.49
N ALA A 518 10.29 3.34 -21.85
CA ALA A 518 8.85 3.09 -21.76
C ALA A 518 8.11 4.24 -21.05
N ALA A 519 8.64 4.73 -19.93
CA ALA A 519 8.08 5.89 -19.21
C ALA A 519 8.05 7.16 -20.08
N ASN A 520 9.12 7.44 -20.83
CA ASN A 520 9.21 8.58 -21.75
C ASN A 520 8.25 8.45 -22.94
N GLU A 521 8.05 7.24 -23.47
CA GLU A 521 7.09 7.01 -24.55
C GLU A 521 5.65 7.24 -24.07
N ILE A 522 5.33 6.84 -22.84
CA ILE A 522 4.03 7.13 -22.21
C ILE A 522 3.82 8.65 -22.08
N THR A 523 4.81 9.40 -21.58
CA THR A 523 4.67 10.85 -21.42
C THR A 523 4.60 11.57 -22.76
N LYS A 524 5.37 11.13 -23.76
CA LYS A 524 5.32 11.66 -25.14
C LYS A 524 3.93 11.47 -25.76
N ARG A 525 3.34 10.27 -25.66
CA ARG A 525 1.99 9.99 -26.16
C ARG A 525 0.92 10.75 -25.38
N GLY A 526 1.08 10.86 -24.05
CA GLY A 526 0.19 11.65 -23.20
C GLY A 526 0.16 13.12 -23.61
N ARG A 527 1.33 13.72 -23.90
CA ARG A 527 1.42 15.10 -24.42
C ARG A 527 0.73 15.24 -25.76
N ALA A 528 1.06 14.39 -26.72
CA ALA A 528 0.46 14.43 -28.06
C ALA A 528 -1.07 14.29 -28.02
N LEU A 529 -1.60 13.45 -27.12
CA LEU A 529 -3.04 13.29 -26.92
C LEU A 529 -3.68 14.55 -26.32
N LEU A 530 -3.09 15.12 -25.27
CA LEU A 530 -3.58 16.36 -24.67
C LEU A 530 -3.51 17.53 -25.66
N ASP A 531 -2.41 17.66 -26.40
CA ASP A 531 -2.25 18.67 -27.44
C ASP A 531 -3.34 18.54 -28.53
N GLY A 532 -3.70 17.31 -28.91
CA GLY A 532 -4.80 17.02 -29.82
C GLY A 532 -6.16 17.47 -29.27
N ILE A 533 -6.47 17.12 -28.01
CA ILE A 533 -7.70 17.57 -27.33
C ILE A 533 -7.77 19.10 -27.31
N LEU A 534 -6.68 19.75 -26.91
CA LEU A 534 -6.57 21.21 -26.85
C LEU A 534 -6.74 21.86 -28.22
N GLY A 535 -6.20 21.24 -29.28
CA GLY A 535 -6.40 21.67 -30.66
C GLY A 535 -7.88 21.67 -31.06
N ILE A 536 -8.57 20.55 -30.86
CA ILE A 536 -10.00 20.40 -31.20
C ILE A 536 -10.85 21.40 -30.41
N LEU A 537 -10.56 21.59 -29.11
CA LEU A 537 -11.27 22.57 -28.29
C LEU A 537 -11.11 24.00 -28.83
N ARG A 538 -9.90 24.40 -29.22
CA ARG A 538 -9.64 25.72 -29.82
C ARG A 538 -10.33 25.90 -31.16
N GLU A 539 -10.29 24.89 -32.02
CA GLU A 539 -10.97 24.90 -33.33
C GLU A 539 -12.48 25.08 -33.19
N ARG A 540 -13.05 24.59 -32.10
CA ARG A 540 -14.47 24.74 -31.75
C ARG A 540 -14.79 26.02 -31.00
N GLY A 541 -13.81 26.92 -30.86
CA GLY A 541 -13.98 28.23 -30.22
C GLY A 541 -13.98 28.20 -28.69
N MET A 542 -13.60 27.08 -28.07
CA MET A 542 -13.43 27.02 -26.61
C MET A 542 -12.08 27.61 -26.21
N VAL A 543 -11.97 28.06 -24.97
CA VAL A 543 -10.73 28.61 -24.42
C VAL A 543 -10.16 27.64 -23.38
N PRO A 544 -9.17 26.81 -23.71
CA PRO A 544 -8.50 25.98 -22.72
C PRO A 544 -7.75 26.81 -21.69
N ILE A 545 -7.81 26.38 -20.42
CA ILE A 545 -7.27 27.10 -19.26
C ILE A 545 -6.10 26.31 -18.66
N GLU A 546 -6.34 25.06 -18.28
CA GLU A 546 -5.34 24.14 -17.72
C GLU A 546 -5.54 22.75 -18.31
N ALA A 547 -4.45 22.01 -18.48
CA ALA A 547 -4.50 20.61 -18.88
C ALA A 547 -3.38 19.81 -18.22
N ASP A 548 -3.69 18.64 -17.68
CA ASP A 548 -2.71 17.73 -17.11
C ASP A 548 -3.14 16.26 -17.30
N THR A 549 -2.50 15.34 -16.56
CA THR A 549 -2.84 13.92 -16.58
C THR A 549 -4.22 13.59 -16.05
N ASP A 550 -4.82 14.52 -15.31
CA ASP A 550 -6.09 14.40 -14.59
C ASP A 550 -7.23 15.11 -15.36
N GLY A 551 -6.96 15.65 -16.56
CA GLY A 551 -7.99 16.21 -17.45
C GLY A 551 -7.66 17.57 -18.04
N VAL A 552 -8.68 18.18 -18.66
CA VAL A 552 -8.61 19.49 -19.30
C VAL A 552 -9.72 20.39 -18.77
N TYR A 553 -9.35 21.61 -18.38
CA TYR A 553 -10.26 22.70 -18.04
C TYR A 553 -10.34 23.68 -19.22
N PHE A 554 -11.55 24.07 -19.60
CA PHE A 554 -11.77 25.03 -20.67
C PHE A 554 -13.05 25.85 -20.43
N ALA A 555 -13.02 27.13 -20.81
CA ALA A 555 -14.19 28.00 -20.80
C ALA A 555 -15.04 27.79 -22.05
N VAL A 556 -16.36 27.84 -21.85
CA VAL A 556 -17.38 27.74 -22.91
C VAL A 556 -18.16 29.06 -23.03
N PRO A 557 -18.87 29.30 -24.14
CA PRO A 557 -19.71 30.49 -24.29
C PRO A 557 -20.80 30.58 -23.20
N ARG A 558 -21.13 31.80 -22.75
CA ARG A 558 -22.02 32.04 -21.61
C ARG A 558 -23.43 31.49 -21.81
N GLU A 559 -23.88 31.43 -23.05
CA GLU A 559 -25.19 30.92 -23.45
C GLU A 559 -25.27 29.39 -23.47
N TRP A 560 -24.16 28.67 -23.25
CA TRP A 560 -24.15 27.21 -23.27
C TRP A 560 -24.77 26.60 -22.01
N GLY A 561 -25.65 25.64 -22.24
CA GLY A 561 -26.14 24.73 -21.21
C GLY A 561 -25.31 23.45 -21.12
N GLU A 562 -25.47 22.73 -20.01
CA GLU A 562 -24.77 21.46 -19.74
C GLU A 562 -24.92 20.43 -20.87
N ALA A 563 -26.07 20.39 -21.55
CA ALA A 563 -26.29 19.47 -22.67
C ALA A 563 -25.33 19.72 -23.86
N GLN A 564 -25.04 20.99 -24.16
CA GLN A 564 -24.10 21.36 -25.22
C GLN A 564 -22.67 21.04 -24.81
N GLU A 565 -22.31 21.33 -23.55
CA GLU A 565 -21.01 21.00 -22.98
C GLU A 565 -20.73 19.49 -23.06
N ARG A 566 -21.71 18.66 -22.65
CA ARG A 566 -21.60 17.19 -22.72
C ARG A 566 -21.49 16.69 -24.15
N THR A 567 -22.25 17.27 -25.08
CA THR A 567 -22.18 16.91 -26.50
C THR A 567 -20.79 17.19 -27.06
N LEU A 568 -20.24 18.37 -26.78
CA LEU A 568 -18.87 18.71 -27.16
C LEU A 568 -17.86 17.71 -26.60
N VAL A 569 -17.92 17.40 -25.30
CA VAL A 569 -16.98 16.45 -24.69
C VAL A 569 -17.10 15.06 -25.33
N ASN A 570 -18.32 14.59 -25.61
CA ASN A 570 -18.55 13.32 -26.29
C ASN A 570 -17.99 13.29 -27.72
N GLU A 571 -18.13 14.40 -28.46
CA GLU A 571 -17.58 14.51 -29.82
C GLU A 571 -16.05 14.53 -29.80
N VAL A 572 -15.43 15.23 -28.84
CA VAL A 572 -13.97 15.16 -28.65
C VAL A 572 -13.55 13.74 -28.24
N ALA A 573 -14.28 13.11 -27.32
CA ALA A 573 -14.01 11.74 -26.88
C ALA A 573 -14.04 10.74 -28.03
N ALA A 574 -14.93 10.93 -29.01
CA ALA A 574 -15.04 10.06 -30.20
C ALA A 574 -13.82 10.15 -31.15
N THR A 575 -12.97 11.17 -31.01
CA THR A 575 -11.72 11.29 -31.79
C THR A 575 -10.52 10.60 -31.14
N LEU A 576 -10.67 10.13 -29.89
CA LEU A 576 -9.59 9.53 -29.13
C LEU A 576 -9.35 8.07 -29.54
N PRO A 577 -8.11 7.57 -29.40
CA PRO A 577 -7.81 6.19 -29.71
C PRO A 577 -8.59 5.21 -28.81
N ASP A 578 -8.90 4.04 -29.36
CA ASP A 578 -9.55 2.96 -28.64
C ASP A 578 -8.86 2.67 -27.30
N GLY A 579 -9.66 2.61 -26.23
CA GLY A 579 -9.19 2.36 -24.88
C GLY A 579 -8.83 3.62 -24.07
N VAL A 580 -8.76 4.80 -24.69
CA VAL A 580 -8.68 6.09 -23.97
C VAL A 580 -10.07 6.70 -23.89
N LYS A 581 -10.48 7.13 -22.68
CA LYS A 581 -11.79 7.74 -22.44
C LYS A 581 -11.63 9.16 -21.95
N LEU A 582 -12.40 10.06 -22.54
CA LEU A 582 -12.61 11.41 -22.05
C LEU A 582 -14.06 11.50 -21.57
N GLU A 583 -14.24 11.88 -20.30
CA GLU A 583 -15.55 11.95 -19.66
C GLU A 583 -15.82 13.39 -19.21
N TYR A 584 -17.06 13.83 -19.38
CA TYR A 584 -17.52 15.08 -18.77
C TYR A 584 -17.55 14.88 -17.26
N GLU A 585 -16.73 15.62 -16.52
CA GLU A 585 -16.64 15.49 -15.07
C GLU A 585 -17.53 16.50 -14.35
N ALA A 586 -17.36 17.80 -14.66
CA ALA A 586 -18.05 18.87 -13.94
C ALA A 586 -18.10 20.18 -14.74
N ARG A 587 -19.00 21.07 -14.32
CA ARG A 587 -19.04 22.48 -14.71
C ARG A 587 -18.98 23.40 -13.50
N TYR A 588 -18.38 24.57 -13.71
CA TYR A 588 -18.14 25.59 -12.69
C TYR A 588 -18.61 26.95 -13.22
N ALA A 589 -19.14 27.77 -12.32
CA ALA A 589 -19.53 29.14 -12.62
C ALA A 589 -18.28 29.98 -12.95
N ALA A 590 -17.19 29.78 -12.21
CA ALA A 590 -15.91 30.40 -12.49
C ALA A 590 -14.73 29.55 -12.01
N MET A 591 -13.55 29.83 -12.57
CA MET A 591 -12.26 29.30 -12.14
C MET A 591 -11.27 30.45 -12.03
N LEU A 592 -10.58 30.56 -10.90
CA LEU A 592 -9.33 31.32 -10.79
C LEU A 592 -8.17 30.35 -11.01
N SER A 593 -7.49 30.49 -12.15
CA SER A 593 -6.24 29.77 -12.43
C SER A 593 -5.05 30.66 -12.10
N TYR A 594 -4.16 30.19 -11.23
CA TYR A 594 -3.00 30.96 -10.77
C TYR A 594 -1.68 30.33 -11.21
N ALA A 595 -1.54 29.03 -11.05
CA ALA A 595 -0.39 28.27 -11.52
C ALA A 595 -0.82 26.82 -11.77
N ILE A 596 0.02 26.04 -12.47
CA ILE A 596 -0.21 24.61 -12.69
C ILE A 596 -0.64 23.92 -11.39
N LYS A 597 -1.81 23.27 -11.39
CA LYS A 597 -2.40 22.59 -10.22
C LYS A 597 -2.67 23.48 -9.00
N ASN A 598 -2.72 24.81 -9.18
CA ASN A 598 -3.04 25.80 -8.16
C ASN A 598 -4.16 26.70 -8.67
N TYR A 599 -5.39 26.36 -8.28
CA TYR A 599 -6.61 27.01 -8.77
C TYR A 599 -7.72 26.99 -7.73
N ALA A 600 -8.70 27.88 -7.88
CA ALA A 600 -9.96 27.86 -7.15
C ALA A 600 -11.13 27.75 -8.13
N LEU A 601 -12.14 26.96 -7.78
CA LEU A 601 -13.33 26.70 -8.60
C LEU A 601 -14.57 27.13 -7.83
N LEU A 602 -15.40 27.97 -8.44
CA LEU A 602 -16.70 28.35 -7.93
C LEU A 602 -17.78 27.48 -8.59
N THR A 603 -18.48 26.70 -7.79
CA THR A 603 -19.61 25.90 -8.27
C THR A 603 -20.85 26.76 -8.50
N TYR A 604 -21.81 26.27 -9.29
CA TYR A 604 -23.10 26.96 -9.48
C TYR A 604 -23.97 26.99 -8.22
N SER A 605 -23.69 26.16 -7.20
CA SER A 605 -24.33 26.23 -5.87
C SER A 605 -23.72 27.30 -4.96
N GLY A 606 -22.62 27.94 -5.36
CA GLY A 606 -21.91 28.94 -4.57
C GLY A 606 -20.76 28.38 -3.71
N ASP A 607 -20.50 27.08 -3.76
CA ASP A 607 -19.38 26.46 -3.04
C ASP A 607 -18.05 26.74 -3.73
N MET A 608 -17.01 27.02 -2.94
CA MET A 608 -15.64 27.26 -3.40
C MET A 608 -14.75 26.03 -3.17
N ILE A 609 -14.11 25.53 -4.23
CA ILE A 609 -13.18 24.40 -4.19
C ILE A 609 -11.77 24.90 -4.49
N VAL A 610 -10.88 24.84 -3.50
CA VAL A 610 -9.50 25.33 -3.62
C VAL A 610 -8.52 24.16 -3.75
N ARG A 611 -7.63 24.21 -4.75
CA ARG A 611 -6.60 23.20 -5.03
C ARG A 611 -5.22 23.84 -5.16
N GLY A 612 -4.19 23.09 -4.75
CA GLY A 612 -2.79 23.46 -4.91
C GLY A 612 -2.11 23.93 -3.62
N ALA A 613 -0.82 23.62 -3.50
CA ALA A 613 -0.05 23.90 -2.28
C ALA A 613 0.23 25.40 -2.06
N ALA A 614 0.25 26.19 -3.14
CA ALA A 614 0.35 27.65 -3.05
C ALA A 614 -0.95 28.26 -2.52
N MET A 615 -2.09 27.61 -2.78
CA MET A 615 -3.41 28.03 -2.33
C MET A 615 -3.82 27.38 -1.01
N ARG A 616 -3.18 26.30 -0.59
CA ARG A 616 -3.48 25.59 0.66
C ARG A 616 -2.20 24.96 1.19
N SER A 617 -1.49 25.67 2.06
CA SER A 617 -0.27 25.16 2.70
C SER A 617 -0.60 24.59 4.08
N SER A 618 -0.07 23.41 4.38
CA SER A 618 -0.13 22.79 5.72
C SER A 618 0.67 23.56 6.78
N ARG A 619 1.43 24.59 6.36
CA ARG A 619 2.16 25.51 7.25
C ARG A 619 1.43 26.82 7.48
N SER A 620 0.30 27.06 6.82
CA SER A 620 -0.46 28.30 6.99
C SER A 620 -1.16 28.31 8.36
N GLU A 621 -0.98 29.40 9.10
CA GLU A 621 -1.74 29.65 10.32
C GLU A 621 -3.20 29.98 10.01
N LEU A 622 -4.09 29.80 11.00
CA LEU A 622 -5.53 29.98 10.85
C LEU A 622 -5.90 31.39 10.31
N CYS A 623 -5.16 32.43 10.73
CA CYS A 623 -5.36 33.79 10.24
C CYS A 623 -5.08 33.92 8.73
N GLY A 624 -4.04 33.26 8.21
CA GLY A 624 -3.71 33.23 6.80
C GLY A 624 -4.76 32.47 5.97
N ILE A 625 -5.23 31.33 6.49
CA ILE A 625 -6.31 30.55 5.87
C ILE A 625 -7.60 31.38 5.79
N THR A 626 -7.94 32.09 6.87
CA THR A 626 -9.14 32.93 6.95
C THR A 626 -9.05 34.12 5.98
N PHE A 627 -7.92 34.82 5.96
CA PHE A 627 -7.68 35.94 5.03
C PHE A 627 -7.81 35.48 3.58
N GLN A 628 -7.18 34.37 3.22
CA GLN A 628 -7.25 33.84 1.87
C GLN A 628 -8.67 33.43 1.49
N SER A 629 -9.43 32.83 2.42
CA SER A 629 -10.84 32.48 2.20
C SER A 629 -11.69 33.73 1.93
N HIS A 630 -11.43 34.84 2.64
CA HIS A 630 -12.09 36.12 2.38
C HIS A 630 -11.70 36.77 1.05
N CYS A 631 -10.48 36.56 0.54
CA CYS A 631 -10.08 37.09 -0.76
C CYS A 631 -10.65 36.29 -1.94
N LEU A 632 -10.98 35.00 -1.71
CA LEU A 632 -11.55 34.12 -2.73
C LEU A 632 -13.07 34.21 -2.81
N ALA A 633 -13.74 34.45 -1.67
CA ALA A 633 -15.17 34.76 -1.59
C ALA A 633 -15.47 36.13 -2.19
#